data_AF-A0A497XV78-F1
#
_entry.id   AF-A0A497XV78-F1
#
_cell.length_a   1.000
_cell.length_b   1.000
_cell.length_c   1.000
_cell.angle_alpha   90.00
_cell.angle_beta   90.00
_cell.angle_gamma   90.00
#
_symmetry.space_group_name_H-M   'P 1'
#
loop_
_entity.id
_entity.type
_entity.pdbx_description
1 polymer ?
#
loop_
_entity_poly.entity_id
_entity_poly.type
_entity_poly.pdbx_seq_one_letter_code
_entity_poly.pdbx_strand_id
1 'polypeptide(L)'
;MNSGKIFSASQQKAVAEKILNTKQFDHQIAIYAEHYSLIGTNLKLYPGGDDKTLGPAFFCRCQNCNKLTGFEPKYKLFQSMLTAQILEFKTKLDDADTYLDKLYVWNSKLDGDYIHVFYLTTGELSLSLQPQGREETQVHNHYYYSHFKERILLSNNKEKRIKVLGSDFLSLKHDFLERFTNALRKKNMLKQEITNVEAEMNQSRNYRAIEIFNDLINGKKINFDERPFAFEDFYGIIPANETFLYLEFLENTRTNKLKKNPMAEPIKEEKQKKDQVFVTYAWADEADNDKVHSFTNFLRTKGFHAFNDKMKLQEQTALDFSKMMYQEFFDSPKVIVVLSKEYKKKADAFEGGVGVEYNLILKELEKFPTKYIFVCFDKFNENILPAGFAGRFVLSLTDEGKMNDLFAKLQDVKTLEFSPVASSKPEIVSKRVLAFQFEAVDVTNYEGEKDFDAPVWDVNGVETDLKEILSKGSLPELKGLIQSNSFLFYDTYERKATAMPIFHDLGLNGHTCDFVWLNDSSSGPEWVLLKLLSPSTKVLNEDARINFEITLAVEEIKSWEEYFTDNPNEVKKIFGAATKFKFILVVGSAQDWKEGEASRWRIKNEQESGVLIRSINSFEKSVDALKSHPDALYRFNNYPTTSNSDQIEKFWKNYPYMDKWRML
;
A
#
# COMPACT_ATOMS: atom_id res chain seq x y z
N MET A 1 12.33 10.34 -10.05
CA MET A 1 12.20 10.62 -11.50
C MET A 1 11.10 9.78 -12.08
N ASN A 2 9.84 10.21 -11.89
CA ASN A 2 8.72 9.81 -12.75
C ASN A 2 8.33 11.10 -13.45
N SER A 3 8.96 11.32 -14.60
CA SER A 3 8.62 12.39 -15.53
C SER A 3 7.12 12.36 -15.83
N GLY A 4 6.52 13.55 -15.87
CA GLY A 4 5.10 13.81 -16.05
C GLY A 4 4.49 12.86 -17.04
N LYS A 5 3.56 12.01 -16.55
CA LYS A 5 2.84 10.96 -17.27
C LYS A 5 3.33 10.78 -18.72
N ILE A 6 4.49 10.15 -18.86
CA ILE A 6 4.81 9.50 -20.13
C ILE A 6 3.79 8.38 -20.20
N PHE A 7 2.82 8.54 -21.10
CA PHE A 7 1.89 7.49 -21.47
C PHE A 7 2.63 6.16 -21.54
N SER A 8 2.07 5.11 -20.93
CA SER A 8 2.61 3.77 -21.09
C SER A 8 2.77 3.44 -22.58
N ALA A 9 3.70 2.57 -22.94
CA ALA A 9 3.94 2.22 -24.34
C ALA A 9 2.64 1.78 -25.07
N SER A 10 1.70 1.18 -24.35
CA SER A 10 0.36 0.83 -24.85
C SER A 10 -0.52 2.06 -25.12
N GLN A 11 -0.49 3.08 -24.25
CA GLN A 11 -1.24 4.32 -24.45
C GLN A 11 -0.64 5.18 -25.58
N GLN A 12 0.70 5.23 -25.70
CA GLN A 12 1.36 5.90 -26.83
C GLN A 12 1.00 5.22 -28.16
N LYS A 13 0.98 3.89 -28.16
CA LYS A 13 0.57 3.08 -29.30
C LYS A 13 -0.90 3.34 -29.68
N ALA A 14 -1.81 3.37 -28.71
CA ALA A 14 -3.23 3.66 -28.95
C ALA A 14 -3.48 5.07 -29.51
N VAL A 15 -2.74 6.08 -29.04
CA VAL A 15 -2.83 7.44 -29.58
C VAL A 15 -2.25 7.48 -31.01
N ALA A 16 -1.08 6.88 -31.23
CA ALA A 16 -0.47 6.79 -32.55
C ALA A 16 -1.38 6.08 -33.56
N GLU A 17 -2.04 4.99 -33.17
CA GLU A 17 -3.01 4.26 -34.00
C GLU A 17 -4.23 5.13 -34.35
N LYS A 18 -4.79 5.88 -33.38
CA LYS A 18 -5.88 6.83 -33.65
C LYS A 18 -5.48 7.93 -34.64
N ILE A 19 -4.25 8.44 -34.54
CA ILE A 19 -3.73 9.49 -35.43
C ILE A 19 -3.50 8.94 -36.83
N LEU A 20 -2.88 7.77 -36.95
CA LEU A 20 -2.61 7.10 -38.23
C LEU A 20 -3.90 6.75 -38.97
N ASN A 21 -4.98 6.45 -38.24
CA ASN A 21 -6.30 6.14 -38.80
C ASN A 21 -7.11 7.39 -39.15
N THR A 22 -6.70 8.58 -38.71
CA THR A 22 -7.40 9.83 -38.97
C THR A 22 -6.86 10.48 -40.25
N LYS A 23 -7.72 10.80 -41.22
CA LYS A 23 -7.30 11.39 -42.51
C LYS A 23 -7.14 12.91 -42.48
N GLN A 24 -7.77 13.58 -41.51
CA GLN A 24 -7.78 15.04 -41.39
C GLN A 24 -6.80 15.50 -40.31
N PHE A 25 -5.89 16.39 -40.70
CA PHE A 25 -4.83 16.89 -39.82
C PHE A 25 -5.37 17.58 -38.56
N ASP A 26 -6.47 18.32 -38.68
CA ASP A 26 -7.08 19.07 -37.59
C ASP A 26 -7.61 18.12 -36.50
N HIS A 27 -8.20 17.00 -36.91
CA HIS A 27 -8.62 15.93 -36.01
C HIS A 27 -7.42 15.17 -35.40
N GLN A 28 -6.33 14.98 -36.15
CA GLN A 28 -5.10 14.41 -35.61
C GLN A 28 -4.53 15.29 -34.49
N ILE A 29 -4.50 16.61 -34.67
CA ILE A 29 -4.07 17.55 -33.62
C ILE A 29 -5.05 17.56 -32.45
N ALA A 30 -6.36 17.49 -32.68
CA ALA A 30 -7.36 17.42 -31.61
C ALA A 30 -7.17 16.17 -30.72
N ILE A 31 -6.95 15.00 -31.33
CA ILE A 31 -6.65 13.75 -30.61
C ILE A 31 -5.38 13.88 -29.78
N TYR A 32 -4.34 14.47 -30.37
CA TYR A 32 -3.10 14.75 -29.69
C TYR A 32 -3.29 15.71 -28.48
N ALA A 33 -3.99 16.83 -28.69
CA ALA A 33 -4.29 17.84 -27.68
C ALA A 33 -5.16 17.34 -26.51
N GLU A 34 -6.06 16.40 -26.78
CA GLU A 34 -6.93 15.77 -25.78
C GLU A 34 -6.15 14.80 -24.87
N HIS A 35 -5.13 14.15 -25.41
CA HIS A 35 -4.42 13.07 -24.70
C HIS A 35 -3.17 13.62 -23.99
N TYR A 36 -2.43 14.53 -24.60
CA TYR A 36 -1.24 15.09 -23.98
C TYR A 36 -1.57 16.51 -23.50
N SER A 37 -1.70 16.70 -22.18
CA SER A 37 -2.02 17.98 -21.56
C SER A 37 -1.07 19.12 -21.96
N LEU A 38 0.06 18.79 -22.58
CA LEU A 38 1.06 19.66 -23.17
C LEU A 38 1.67 19.09 -24.46
N ILE A 39 0.88 18.58 -25.42
CA ILE A 39 1.41 18.45 -26.80
C ILE A 39 1.82 19.80 -27.42
N GLY A 40 1.53 20.87 -26.69
CA GLY A 40 2.17 22.17 -26.79
C GLY A 40 3.68 22.27 -26.52
N THR A 41 4.43 21.25 -26.08
CA THR A 41 5.88 21.47 -25.85
C THR A 41 6.70 21.34 -27.13
N ASN A 42 6.47 22.27 -28.06
CA ASN A 42 7.59 23.03 -28.61
C ASN A 42 7.98 24.25 -27.76
N LEU A 43 7.36 24.39 -26.59
CA LEU A 43 7.77 25.31 -25.54
C LEU A 43 9.21 24.99 -25.16
N LYS A 44 10.12 25.88 -25.56
CA LYS A 44 11.45 25.92 -24.97
C LYS A 44 11.27 26.23 -23.49
N LEU A 45 11.48 25.23 -22.65
CA LEU A 45 11.78 25.46 -21.25
C LEU A 45 13.13 26.18 -21.25
N TYR A 46 13.12 27.47 -20.92
CA TYR A 46 14.35 28.18 -20.61
C TYR A 46 14.57 28.01 -19.11
N PRO A 47 15.50 27.15 -18.65
CA PRO A 47 16.08 27.39 -17.35
C PRO A 47 16.69 28.79 -17.42
N GLY A 48 16.43 29.63 -16.43
CA GLY A 48 17.16 30.89 -16.26
C GLY A 48 18.60 30.65 -15.83
N GLY A 49 19.34 29.82 -16.57
CA GLY A 49 20.73 29.46 -16.36
C GLY A 49 21.36 29.15 -17.73
N ASP A 50 22.63 29.49 -17.89
CA ASP A 50 23.36 29.71 -19.17
C ASP A 50 23.38 28.55 -20.20
N ASP A 51 22.72 27.41 -19.96
CA ASP A 51 22.84 26.22 -20.78
C ASP A 51 21.75 26.10 -21.86
N LYS A 52 22.10 26.53 -23.08
CA LYS A 52 21.25 26.65 -24.27
C LYS A 52 21.01 25.33 -25.01
N THR A 53 20.79 24.20 -24.33
CA THR A 53 20.57 22.92 -25.02
C THR A 53 19.10 22.77 -25.45
N LEU A 54 18.88 22.94 -26.76
CA LEU A 54 17.57 22.88 -27.40
C LEU A 54 17.07 21.44 -27.56
N GLY A 55 15.93 21.11 -26.94
CA GLY A 55 15.21 19.85 -27.19
C GLY A 55 14.57 19.78 -28.58
N PRO A 56 14.24 18.56 -29.08
CA PRO A 56 13.69 18.35 -30.41
C PRO A 56 12.25 18.87 -30.51
N ALA A 57 11.94 19.45 -31.66
CA ALA A 57 10.75 20.25 -31.84
C ALA A 57 9.61 19.48 -32.57
N PHE A 58 8.38 19.44 -32.04
CA PHE A 58 7.17 18.89 -32.69
C PHE A 58 6.94 19.48 -34.10
N PHE A 59 7.23 20.78 -34.25
CA PHE A 59 7.42 21.44 -35.55
C PHE A 59 8.84 22.01 -35.66
N CYS A 60 9.66 21.45 -36.56
CA CYS A 60 10.97 22.02 -36.87
C CYS A 60 10.81 23.17 -37.87
N ARG A 61 11.34 24.36 -37.54
CA ARG A 61 11.37 25.54 -38.43
C ARG A 61 12.67 25.68 -39.21
N CYS A 62 13.45 24.61 -39.36
CA CYS A 62 14.64 24.67 -40.19
C CYS A 62 14.28 24.98 -41.65
N GLN A 63 15.26 25.47 -42.42
CA GLN A 63 15.06 25.84 -43.83
C GLN A 63 14.53 24.70 -44.71
N ASN A 64 14.68 23.44 -44.28
CA ASN A 64 14.18 22.27 -45.01
C ASN A 64 12.71 21.94 -44.65
N CYS A 65 12.34 21.96 -43.37
CA CYS A 65 10.98 21.65 -42.93
C CYS A 65 9.97 22.74 -43.31
N ASN A 66 10.39 24.02 -43.31
CA ASN A 66 9.52 25.14 -43.69
C ASN A 66 9.12 25.11 -45.18
N LYS A 67 9.83 24.34 -46.02
CA LYS A 67 9.52 24.17 -47.45
C LYS A 67 8.51 23.06 -47.71
N LEU A 68 8.13 22.27 -46.70
CA LEU A 68 7.16 21.18 -46.87
C LEU A 68 5.78 21.75 -47.24
N THR A 69 5.16 21.18 -48.26
CA THR A 69 3.85 21.61 -48.75
C THR A 69 2.81 21.49 -47.62
N GLY A 70 2.10 22.59 -47.35
CA GLY A 70 1.10 22.65 -46.28
C GLY A 70 1.66 22.84 -44.87
N PHE A 71 2.96 23.11 -44.71
CA PHE A 71 3.57 23.39 -43.40
C PHE A 71 2.96 24.62 -42.71
N GLU A 72 2.88 25.76 -43.39
CA GLU A 72 2.47 27.04 -42.79
C GLU A 72 1.01 27.03 -42.28
N PRO A 73 0.00 26.54 -43.02
CA PRO A 73 -1.37 26.43 -42.50
C PRO A 73 -1.48 25.49 -41.29
N LYS A 74 -0.78 24.35 -41.32
CA LYS A 74 -0.74 23.36 -40.24
C LYS A 74 -0.08 23.92 -38.97
N TYR A 75 0.99 24.69 -39.16
CA TYR A 75 1.69 25.36 -38.06
C TYR A 75 0.83 26.44 -37.40
N LYS A 76 0.11 27.25 -38.18
CA LYS A 76 -0.82 28.26 -37.64
C LYS A 76 -1.96 27.65 -36.83
N LEU A 77 -2.54 26.55 -37.30
CA LEU A 77 -3.59 25.82 -36.56
C LEU A 77 -3.08 25.27 -35.22
N PHE A 78 -1.89 24.66 -35.23
CA PHE A 78 -1.23 24.19 -34.01
C PHE A 78 -1.00 25.34 -33.01
N GLN A 79 -0.54 26.50 -33.48
CA GLN A 79 -0.36 27.68 -32.63
C GLN A 79 -1.67 28.16 -32.00
N SER A 80 -2.78 28.23 -32.75
CA SER A 80 -4.06 28.68 -32.19
C SER A 80 -4.60 27.77 -31.09
N MET A 81 -4.45 26.45 -31.25
CA MET A 81 -4.89 25.49 -30.24
C MET A 81 -4.04 25.57 -28.97
N LEU A 82 -2.72 25.73 -29.14
CA LEU A 82 -1.80 25.91 -28.02
C LEU A 82 -2.11 27.17 -27.22
N THR A 83 -2.33 28.30 -27.89
CA THR A 83 -2.66 29.58 -27.23
C THR A 83 -3.94 29.47 -26.40
N ALA A 84 -4.98 28.80 -26.90
CA ALA A 84 -6.24 28.61 -26.17
C ALA A 84 -6.05 27.81 -24.87
N GLN A 85 -5.28 26.72 -24.89
CA GLN A 85 -5.00 25.92 -23.69
C GLN A 85 -4.14 26.67 -22.66
N ILE A 86 -3.14 27.44 -23.12
CA ILE A 86 -2.31 28.24 -22.21
C ILE A 86 -3.16 29.34 -21.56
N LEU A 87 -4.09 29.94 -22.29
CA LEU A 87 -5.00 30.96 -21.74
C LEU A 87 -5.95 30.35 -20.69
N GLU A 88 -6.53 29.18 -20.96
CA GLU A 88 -7.37 28.47 -19.97
C GLU A 88 -6.58 28.13 -18.70
N PHE A 89 -5.34 27.66 -18.85
CA PHE A 89 -4.46 27.36 -17.73
C PHE A 89 -4.08 28.63 -16.95
N LYS A 90 -3.83 29.75 -17.65
CA LYS A 90 -3.61 31.07 -17.04
C LYS A 90 -4.81 31.50 -16.21
N THR A 91 -6.03 31.40 -16.76
CA THR A 91 -7.26 31.73 -16.04
C THR A 91 -7.38 30.94 -14.74
N LYS A 92 -7.13 29.62 -14.77
CA LYS A 92 -7.16 28.79 -13.55
C LYS A 92 -6.10 29.17 -12.52
N LEU A 93 -4.94 29.65 -12.95
CA LEU A 93 -3.90 30.16 -12.05
C LEU A 93 -4.27 31.53 -11.47
N ASP A 94 -4.89 32.39 -12.28
CA ASP A 94 -5.33 33.72 -11.86
C ASP A 94 -6.54 33.64 -10.92
N ASP A 95 -7.41 32.64 -11.08
CA ASP A 95 -8.59 32.34 -10.23
C ASP A 95 -8.24 31.69 -8.88
N ALA A 96 -6.99 31.28 -8.66
CA ALA A 96 -6.58 30.61 -7.43
C ALA A 96 -6.27 31.63 -6.31
N ASP A 97 -6.90 31.42 -5.15
CA ASP A 97 -6.90 32.39 -4.03
C ASP A 97 -5.54 32.51 -3.32
N THR A 98 -4.86 31.39 -3.07
CA THR A 98 -3.57 31.39 -2.36
C THR A 98 -2.41 30.96 -3.26
N TYR A 99 -1.17 31.29 -2.85
CA TYR A 99 0.02 30.79 -3.53
C TYR A 99 0.10 29.25 -3.52
N LEU A 100 -0.38 28.61 -2.45
CA LEU A 100 -0.45 27.14 -2.37
C LEU A 100 -1.45 26.57 -3.38
N ASP A 101 -2.62 27.21 -3.56
CA ASP A 101 -3.60 26.81 -4.57
C ASP A 101 -3.03 26.95 -5.98
N LYS A 102 -2.28 28.04 -6.23
CA LYS A 102 -1.56 28.22 -7.48
C LYS A 102 -0.53 27.10 -7.71
N LEU A 103 0.20 26.67 -6.67
CA LEU A 103 1.10 25.52 -6.76
C LEU A 103 0.38 24.20 -7.06
N TYR A 104 -0.81 23.98 -6.49
CA TYR A 104 -1.63 22.80 -6.82
C TYR A 104 -2.12 22.82 -8.27
N VAL A 105 -2.63 23.97 -8.73
CA VAL A 105 -3.04 24.16 -10.13
C VAL A 105 -1.83 23.94 -11.05
N TRP A 106 -0.68 24.52 -10.72
CA TRP A 106 0.57 24.37 -11.46
C TRP A 106 0.99 22.90 -11.60
N ASN A 107 1.10 22.20 -10.46
CA ASN A 107 1.54 20.80 -10.42
C ASN A 107 0.48 19.79 -10.92
N SER A 108 -0.78 20.21 -11.09
CA SER A 108 -1.82 19.35 -11.69
C SER A 108 -1.61 19.11 -13.20
N LYS A 109 -0.89 20.02 -13.87
CA LYS A 109 -0.65 19.99 -15.32
C LYS A 109 0.83 19.90 -15.69
N LEU A 110 1.72 20.38 -14.82
CA LEU A 110 3.15 20.41 -15.01
C LEU A 110 3.82 19.46 -14.03
N ASP A 111 4.78 18.67 -14.51
CA ASP A 111 5.57 17.87 -13.59
C ASP A 111 6.52 18.78 -12.82
N GLY A 112 6.50 18.68 -11.50
CA GLY A 112 7.01 19.62 -10.50
C GLY A 112 8.52 19.87 -10.46
N ASP A 113 9.19 19.79 -11.61
CA ASP A 113 10.64 19.97 -11.75
C ASP A 113 11.00 21.33 -12.41
N TYR A 114 10.01 22.13 -12.82
CA TYR A 114 10.26 23.37 -13.59
C TYR A 114 9.50 24.57 -13.00
N ILE A 115 10.24 25.48 -12.36
CA ILE A 115 9.71 26.73 -11.77
C ILE A 115 9.84 27.92 -12.76
N HIS A 116 10.20 27.68 -14.02
CA HIS A 116 10.59 28.78 -14.94
C HIS A 116 9.71 28.98 -16.17
N VAL A 117 9.80 30.22 -16.64
CA VAL A 117 8.90 30.98 -17.51
C VAL A 117 8.56 30.28 -18.83
N PHE A 118 7.27 30.26 -19.16
CA PHE A 118 6.79 29.90 -20.50
C PHE A 118 7.00 31.06 -21.47
N TYR A 119 7.56 30.81 -22.66
CA TYR A 119 7.52 31.75 -23.77
C TYR A 119 6.88 31.08 -24.98
N LEU A 120 5.75 31.61 -25.44
CA LEU A 120 5.31 31.32 -26.81
C LEU A 120 6.28 31.97 -27.80
N THR A 121 6.57 31.27 -28.90
CA THR A 121 7.49 31.70 -29.97
C THR A 121 7.08 33.00 -30.67
N THR A 122 5.88 33.52 -30.39
CA THR A 122 5.37 34.82 -30.87
C THR A 122 5.67 35.99 -29.92
N GLY A 123 6.18 35.74 -28.71
CA GLY A 123 6.59 36.78 -27.76
C GLY A 123 5.48 37.41 -26.91
N GLU A 124 4.21 37.03 -27.09
CA GLU A 124 3.06 37.73 -26.48
C GLU A 124 2.51 37.10 -25.19
N LEU A 125 2.86 35.86 -24.86
CA LEU A 125 2.30 35.16 -23.70
C LEU A 125 3.39 34.52 -22.84
N SER A 126 3.50 34.95 -21.59
CA SER A 126 4.35 34.35 -20.57
C SER A 126 3.57 33.91 -19.34
N LEU A 127 3.96 32.75 -18.80
CA LEU A 127 3.46 32.20 -17.54
C LEU A 127 4.63 31.95 -16.61
N SER A 128 4.51 32.38 -15.36
CA SER A 128 5.54 32.22 -14.33
C SER A 128 4.86 32.14 -12.97
N LEU A 129 5.26 31.17 -12.14
CA LEU A 129 4.78 31.04 -10.76
C LEU A 129 5.95 31.19 -9.78
N GLN A 130 6.55 32.37 -9.78
CA GLN A 130 7.62 32.72 -8.85
C GLN A 130 7.02 33.25 -7.55
N PRO A 131 7.42 32.72 -6.39
CA PRO A 131 6.96 33.25 -5.12
C PRO A 131 7.40 34.70 -4.95
N GLN A 132 6.50 35.54 -4.45
CA GLN A 132 6.69 36.95 -4.16
C GLN A 132 6.89 37.15 -2.67
N GLY A 133 8.11 37.50 -2.28
CA GLY A 133 8.44 37.75 -0.88
C GLY A 133 8.60 36.49 -0.04
N ARG A 134 8.78 36.71 1.27
CA ARG A 134 9.23 35.69 2.22
C ARG A 134 8.18 34.60 2.49
N GLU A 135 6.92 34.99 2.64
CA GLU A 135 5.83 34.07 2.98
C GLU A 135 5.55 33.07 1.86
N GLU A 136 5.43 33.53 0.61
CA GLU A 136 5.28 32.64 -0.55
C GLU A 136 6.53 31.77 -0.75
N THR A 137 7.72 32.29 -0.49
CA THR A 137 8.97 31.51 -0.56
C THR A 137 8.98 30.37 0.45
N GLN A 138 8.50 30.62 1.67
CA GLN A 138 8.37 29.59 2.68
C GLN A 138 7.37 28.51 2.25
N VAL A 139 6.19 28.90 1.78
CA VAL A 139 5.16 27.98 1.27
C VAL A 139 5.70 27.16 0.10
N HIS A 140 6.38 27.82 -0.85
CA HIS A 140 7.05 27.19 -1.99
C HIS A 140 8.00 26.09 -1.53
N ASN A 141 8.95 26.43 -0.67
CA ASN A 141 10.01 25.53 -0.26
C ASN A 141 9.47 24.36 0.57
N HIS A 142 8.49 24.58 1.44
CA HIS A 142 7.86 23.51 2.22
C HIS A 142 7.05 22.56 1.34
N TYR A 143 6.29 23.10 0.38
CA TYR A 143 5.53 22.29 -0.58
C TYR A 143 6.46 21.38 -1.38
N TYR A 144 7.48 21.96 -2.01
CA TYR A 144 8.41 21.17 -2.81
C TYR A 144 9.27 20.24 -1.96
N TYR A 145 9.70 20.63 -0.77
CA TYR A 145 10.41 19.72 0.15
C TYR A 145 9.60 18.46 0.44
N SER A 146 8.31 18.62 0.77
CA SER A 146 7.40 17.51 1.07
C SER A 146 7.13 16.66 -0.17
N HIS A 147 6.83 17.30 -1.30
CA HIS A 147 6.56 16.63 -2.58
C HIS A 147 7.78 15.86 -3.11
N PHE A 148 8.98 16.43 -2.98
CA PHE A 148 10.23 15.76 -3.35
C PHE A 148 10.55 14.59 -2.42
N LYS A 149 10.34 14.77 -1.11
CA LYS A 149 10.48 13.69 -0.13
C LYS A 149 9.57 12.53 -0.52
N GLU A 150 8.26 12.76 -0.70
CA GLU A 150 7.32 11.71 -1.12
C GLU A 150 7.71 11.03 -2.46
N ARG A 151 8.15 11.79 -3.45
CA ARG A 151 8.54 11.25 -4.77
C ARG A 151 9.79 10.37 -4.72
N ILE A 152 10.78 10.71 -3.89
CA ILE A 152 11.95 9.86 -3.67
C ILE A 152 11.54 8.55 -2.99
N LEU A 153 10.55 8.60 -2.09
CA LEU A 153 10.03 7.45 -1.34
C LEU A 153 9.13 6.51 -2.15
N LEU A 154 8.36 7.05 -3.09
CA LEU A 154 7.38 6.30 -3.89
C LEU A 154 7.98 5.55 -5.10
N SER A 155 9.30 5.48 -5.25
CA SER A 155 9.88 4.69 -6.35
C SER A 155 9.59 3.19 -6.16
N ASN A 156 9.01 2.56 -7.19
CA ASN A 156 8.52 1.17 -7.20
C ASN A 156 9.60 0.09 -7.06
N ASN A 157 10.86 0.46 -6.88
CA ASN A 157 11.96 -0.49 -6.79
C ASN A 157 12.41 -0.66 -5.34
N LYS A 158 11.94 -1.74 -4.70
CA LYS A 158 12.23 -2.12 -3.31
C LYS A 158 13.74 -2.20 -3.03
N GLU A 159 14.57 -2.51 -4.03
CA GLU A 159 16.03 -2.53 -3.90
C GLU A 159 16.66 -1.13 -3.89
N LYS A 160 16.05 -0.14 -4.56
CA LYS A 160 16.48 1.27 -4.45
C LYS A 160 16.12 1.88 -3.08
N ARG A 161 15.04 1.42 -2.44
CA ARG A 161 14.67 1.83 -1.06
C ARG A 161 15.73 1.44 -0.02
N ILE A 162 16.44 0.35 -0.27
CA ILE A 162 17.53 -0.13 0.61
C ILE A 162 18.86 0.55 0.24
N LYS A 163 19.09 0.89 -1.03
CA LYS A 163 20.38 1.42 -1.51
C LYS A 163 20.53 2.95 -1.55
N VAL A 164 19.47 3.74 -1.41
CA VAL A 164 19.57 5.22 -1.37
C VAL A 164 19.53 5.77 0.08
N LEU A 165 19.59 4.89 1.09
CA LEU A 165 19.48 5.13 2.55
C LEU A 165 18.01 5.19 3.03
N GLY A 166 17.69 4.43 4.09
CA GLY A 166 16.32 4.23 4.61
C GLY A 166 15.64 5.52 5.09
N SER A 167 14.44 5.79 4.60
CA SER A 167 14.19 7.08 3.96
C SER A 167 13.20 8.04 4.63
N ASP A 168 13.03 8.00 5.94
CA ASP A 168 12.75 9.24 6.70
C ASP A 168 13.12 9.02 8.17
N PHE A 169 13.31 10.13 8.88
CA PHE A 169 13.59 10.15 10.31
C PHE A 169 12.66 9.22 11.11
N LEU A 170 11.36 9.20 10.79
CA LEU A 170 10.37 8.41 11.52
C LEU A 170 10.57 6.91 11.33
N SER A 171 10.86 6.48 10.11
CA SER A 171 11.11 5.08 9.76
C SER A 171 12.40 4.59 10.41
N LEU A 172 13.47 5.39 10.33
CA LEU A 172 14.76 5.08 10.99
C LEU A 172 14.61 4.99 12.50
N LYS A 173 13.88 5.94 13.09
CA LYS A 173 13.56 5.94 14.53
C LYS A 173 12.78 4.70 14.94
N HIS A 174 11.78 4.28 14.18
CA HIS A 174 10.96 3.11 14.49
C HIS A 174 11.79 1.82 14.46
N ASP A 175 12.49 1.55 13.36
CA ASP A 175 13.37 0.38 13.20
C ASP A 175 14.43 0.31 14.31
N PHE A 176 15.07 1.44 14.60
CA PHE A 176 16.04 1.52 15.67
C PHE A 176 15.44 1.17 17.02
N LEU A 177 14.27 1.73 17.38
CA LEU A 177 13.63 1.47 18.67
C LEU A 177 13.24 -0.01 18.83
N GLU A 178 12.80 -0.67 17.77
CA GLU A 178 12.50 -2.10 17.76
C GLU A 178 13.77 -2.93 18.03
N ARG A 179 14.83 -2.71 17.24
CA ARG A 179 16.13 -3.38 17.43
C ARG A 179 16.74 -3.09 18.80
N PHE A 180 16.66 -1.83 19.25
CA PHE A 180 17.24 -1.36 20.51
C PHE A 180 16.51 -1.90 21.73
N THR A 181 15.20 -2.13 21.63
CA THR A 181 14.41 -2.76 22.71
C THR A 181 14.89 -4.18 22.96
N ASN A 182 15.14 -4.94 21.89
CA ASN A 182 15.51 -6.35 21.89
C ASN A 182 17.03 -6.60 22.07
N ALA A 183 17.86 -5.57 22.00
CA ALA A 183 19.31 -5.72 22.09
C ALA A 183 19.81 -6.03 23.50
N LEU A 184 20.57 -7.13 23.64
CA LEU A 184 21.26 -7.54 24.87
C LEU A 184 22.33 -6.52 25.32
N ARG A 185 22.96 -5.80 24.38
CA ARG A 185 24.04 -4.84 24.64
C ARG A 185 23.71 -3.45 24.07
N LYS A 186 22.64 -2.83 24.59
CA LYS A 186 22.08 -1.54 24.14
C LYS A 186 23.12 -0.42 23.96
N LYS A 187 24.06 -0.26 24.91
CA LYS A 187 25.12 0.76 24.82
C LYS A 187 26.04 0.56 23.61
N ASN A 188 26.39 -0.70 23.31
CA ASN A 188 27.26 -1.02 22.18
C ASN A 188 26.53 -0.82 20.86
N MET A 189 25.27 -1.25 20.80
CA MET A 189 24.42 -1.04 19.63
C MET A 189 24.22 0.45 19.35
N LEU A 190 23.89 1.28 20.35
CA LEU A 190 23.73 2.73 20.17
C LEU A 190 25.02 3.39 19.69
N LYS A 191 26.17 3.03 20.31
CA LYS A 191 27.47 3.54 19.88
C LYS A 191 27.77 3.17 18.42
N GLN A 192 27.49 1.92 18.05
CA GLN A 192 27.69 1.43 16.68
C GLN A 192 26.75 2.12 15.69
N GLU A 193 25.50 2.34 16.06
CA GLU A 193 24.51 3.02 15.21
C GLU A 193 24.91 4.47 14.91
N ILE A 194 25.33 5.22 15.93
CA ILE A 194 25.84 6.60 15.76
C ILE A 194 27.04 6.61 14.81
N THR A 195 28.02 5.72 15.03
CA THR A 195 29.20 5.60 14.16
C THR A 195 28.82 5.24 12.73
N ASN A 196 27.82 4.37 12.53
CA ASN A 196 27.36 3.99 11.20
C ASN A 196 26.69 5.16 10.48
N VAL A 197 25.79 5.90 11.15
CA VAL A 197 25.10 7.07 10.57
C VAL A 197 26.11 8.13 10.13
N GLU A 198 27.08 8.45 10.98
CA GLU A 198 28.14 9.41 10.63
C GLU A 198 29.02 8.89 9.49
N ALA A 199 29.38 7.60 9.48
CA ALA A 199 30.20 7.01 8.43
C ALA A 199 29.49 6.96 7.06
N GLU A 200 28.21 6.59 7.04
CA GLU A 200 27.40 6.54 5.83
C GLU A 200 27.27 7.92 5.20
N MET A 201 27.00 8.94 6.01
CA MET A 201 26.88 10.30 5.51
C MET A 201 28.21 10.81 4.93
N ASN A 202 29.33 10.56 5.62
CA ASN A 202 30.67 10.92 5.15
C ASN A 202 31.10 10.17 3.89
N GLN A 203 30.51 9.00 3.59
CA GLN A 203 30.76 8.21 2.38
C GLN A 203 29.76 8.51 1.25
N SER A 204 28.80 9.41 1.47
CA SER A 204 27.83 9.80 0.45
C SER A 204 28.50 10.37 -0.80
N ARG A 205 27.98 10.01 -1.98
CA ARG A 205 28.46 10.57 -3.25
C ARG A 205 27.94 12.00 -3.51
N ASN A 206 27.03 12.49 -2.67
CA ASN A 206 26.49 13.83 -2.79
C ASN A 206 27.24 14.79 -1.86
N TYR A 207 28.26 15.45 -2.40
CA TYR A 207 29.09 16.42 -1.66
C TYR A 207 28.28 17.55 -1.02
N ARG A 208 27.21 18.00 -1.67
CA ARG A 208 26.34 19.04 -1.14
C ARG A 208 25.55 18.59 0.08
N ALA A 209 25.11 17.34 0.10
CA ALA A 209 24.45 16.77 1.26
C ALA A 209 25.43 16.68 2.45
N ILE A 210 26.67 16.28 2.20
CA ILE A 210 27.73 16.23 3.22
C ILE A 210 27.98 17.61 3.83
N GLU A 211 28.13 18.63 2.99
CA GLU A 211 28.34 20.01 3.42
C GLU A 211 27.20 20.51 4.32
N ILE A 212 25.95 20.35 3.89
CA ILE A 212 24.77 20.77 4.65
C ILE A 212 24.67 20.01 5.97
N PHE A 213 24.96 18.71 5.98
CA PHE A 213 24.93 17.91 7.20
C PHE A 213 25.99 18.35 8.21
N ASN A 214 27.21 18.64 7.74
CA ASN A 214 28.26 19.19 8.60
C ASN A 214 27.86 20.57 9.14
N ASP A 215 27.22 21.40 8.32
CA ASP A 215 26.69 22.69 8.74
C ASP A 215 25.64 22.54 9.86
N LEU A 216 24.72 21.60 9.71
CA LEU A 216 23.70 21.27 10.72
C LEU A 216 24.34 20.76 12.03
N ILE A 217 25.30 19.84 11.96
CA ILE A 217 26.05 19.35 13.13
C ILE A 217 26.75 20.50 13.87
N ASN A 218 27.28 21.48 13.12
CA ASN A 218 27.92 22.65 13.70
C ASN A 218 26.93 23.73 14.18
N GLY A 219 25.63 23.43 14.21
CA GLY A 219 24.58 24.29 14.75
C GLY A 219 24.04 25.35 13.77
N LYS A 220 24.41 25.29 12.49
CA LYS A 220 23.74 26.12 11.47
C LYS A 220 22.34 25.56 11.20
N LYS A 221 21.44 26.42 10.73
CA LYS A 221 20.06 26.06 10.39
C LYS A 221 19.83 26.19 8.89
N ILE A 222 19.02 25.30 8.33
CA ILE A 222 18.52 25.48 6.96
C ILE A 222 17.51 26.63 6.97
N ASN A 223 17.79 27.69 6.24
CA ASN A 223 16.88 28.83 6.10
C ASN A 223 15.94 28.61 4.92
N PHE A 224 14.77 28.04 5.18
CA PHE A 224 13.74 27.78 4.18
C PHE A 224 13.09 29.07 3.63
N ASP A 225 13.40 30.24 4.17
CA ASP A 225 12.73 31.50 3.81
C ASP A 225 13.61 32.45 2.97
N GLU A 226 14.91 32.14 2.81
CA GLU A 226 15.89 33.07 2.23
C GLU A 226 15.69 33.27 0.73
N ARG A 227 15.45 32.17 0.02
CA ARG A 227 15.20 32.14 -1.42
C ARG A 227 14.43 30.88 -1.81
N PRO A 228 13.73 30.87 -2.95
CA PRO A 228 13.18 29.64 -3.50
C PRO A 228 14.30 28.63 -3.77
N PHE A 229 14.10 27.41 -3.33
CA PHE A 229 15.03 26.31 -3.53
C PHE A 229 14.87 25.75 -4.95
N ALA A 230 16.01 25.60 -5.61
CA ALA A 230 16.09 24.90 -6.88
C ALA A 230 16.02 23.39 -6.64
N PHE A 231 15.70 22.65 -7.70
CA PHE A 231 15.64 21.19 -7.68
C PHE A 231 16.90 20.54 -7.07
N GLU A 232 18.07 21.03 -7.45
CA GLU A 232 19.38 20.54 -7.01
C GLU A 232 19.61 20.80 -5.52
N ASP A 233 18.97 21.82 -4.95
CA ASP A 233 19.03 22.12 -3.52
C ASP A 233 18.38 20.97 -2.72
N PHE A 234 17.22 20.47 -3.16
CA PHE A 234 16.49 19.41 -2.46
C PHE A 234 17.24 18.07 -2.40
N TYR A 235 18.02 17.73 -3.43
CA TYR A 235 18.86 16.53 -3.44
C TYR A 235 19.95 16.55 -2.37
N GLY A 236 20.43 17.73 -1.97
CA GLY A 236 21.38 17.90 -0.88
C GLY A 236 20.69 18.03 0.48
N ILE A 237 19.64 18.86 0.56
CA ILE A 237 18.98 19.24 1.81
C ILE A 237 18.21 18.06 2.42
N ILE A 238 17.44 17.30 1.63
CA ILE A 238 16.58 16.24 2.17
C ILE A 238 17.42 15.15 2.88
N PRO A 239 18.43 14.52 2.25
CA PRO A 239 19.21 13.49 2.92
C PRO A 239 19.97 14.03 4.13
N ALA A 240 20.54 15.24 4.04
CA ALA A 240 21.28 15.87 5.13
C ALA A 240 20.39 16.14 6.35
N ASN A 241 19.21 16.72 6.14
CA ASN A 241 18.29 17.09 7.21
C ASN A 241 17.70 15.86 7.91
N GLU A 242 17.24 14.85 7.17
CA GLU A 242 16.68 13.62 7.75
C GLU A 242 17.74 12.84 8.54
N THR A 243 18.97 12.77 8.03
CA THR A 243 20.12 12.14 8.72
C THR A 243 20.47 12.90 9.99
N PHE A 244 20.50 14.23 9.95
CA PHE A 244 20.76 15.08 11.11
C PHE A 244 19.71 14.88 12.21
N LEU A 245 18.42 14.90 11.88
CA LEU A 245 17.33 14.66 12.84
C LEU A 245 17.46 13.29 13.52
N TYR A 246 17.84 12.26 12.75
CA TYR A 246 18.08 10.93 13.31
C TYR A 246 19.31 10.89 14.22
N LEU A 247 20.40 11.54 13.83
CA LEU A 247 21.60 11.65 14.65
C LEU A 247 21.30 12.38 15.98
N GLU A 248 20.56 13.50 15.94
CA GLU A 248 20.13 14.21 17.16
C GLU A 248 19.29 13.30 18.07
N PHE A 249 18.39 12.50 17.50
CA PHE A 249 17.62 11.53 18.28
C PHE A 249 18.51 10.47 18.96
N LEU A 250 19.52 9.95 18.27
CA LEU A 250 20.46 8.98 18.83
C LEU A 250 21.36 9.62 19.90
N GLU A 251 21.85 10.84 19.67
CA GLU A 251 22.66 11.61 20.63
C GLU A 251 21.85 11.99 21.88
N ASN A 252 20.59 12.36 21.73
CA ASN A 252 19.67 12.56 22.86
C ASN A 252 19.43 11.25 23.64
N THR A 253 19.31 10.12 22.93
CA THR A 253 19.20 8.78 23.54
C THR A 253 20.50 8.40 24.28
N ARG A 254 21.66 8.85 23.78
CA ARG A 254 22.99 8.64 24.36
C ARG A 254 23.21 9.47 25.62
N THR A 255 22.84 10.75 25.58
CA THR A 255 23.06 11.73 26.65
C THR A 255 22.08 11.55 27.83
N ASN A 256 20.84 11.12 27.57
CA ASN A 256 19.83 10.81 28.60
C ASN A 256 20.13 9.54 29.44
N LYS A 257 21.37 9.03 29.46
CA LYS A 257 21.79 7.91 30.32
C LYS A 257 23.07 8.12 31.16
N LEU A 258 23.53 9.35 31.35
CA LEU A 258 24.67 9.61 32.25
C LEU A 258 24.49 10.71 33.31
N LYS A 259 23.31 11.32 33.45
CA LYS A 259 23.01 12.15 34.63
C LYS A 259 21.56 11.97 35.06
N LYS A 260 21.24 11.35 36.20
CA LYS A 260 22.00 10.68 37.30
C LYS A 260 20.89 10.15 38.23
N ASN A 261 20.98 8.96 38.85
CA ASN A 261 19.87 8.53 39.73
C ASN A 261 20.18 8.80 41.22
N PRO A 262 19.20 9.20 42.07
CA PRO A 262 17.76 9.37 41.80
C PRO A 262 17.10 10.67 42.36
N MET A 263 15.96 11.08 41.79
CA MET A 263 14.95 11.98 42.39
C MET A 263 15.47 13.38 42.81
N ALA A 264 15.30 14.42 42.00
CA ALA A 264 14.03 15.13 41.87
C ALA A 264 13.99 15.96 40.57
N GLU A 265 12.80 16.08 39.99
CA GLU A 265 12.42 17.03 38.91
C GLU A 265 12.75 16.71 37.43
N PRO A 266 12.60 15.45 36.98
CA PRO A 266 12.04 15.22 35.63
C PRO A 266 10.85 14.24 35.60
N ILE A 267 10.44 13.69 36.75
CA ILE A 267 9.30 12.75 36.84
C ILE A 267 7.98 13.45 36.44
N LYS A 268 7.84 14.77 36.58
CA LYS A 268 6.58 15.45 36.24
C LYS A 268 6.29 15.46 34.74
N GLU A 269 7.26 15.74 33.87
CA GLU A 269 7.00 15.90 32.43
C GLU A 269 6.88 14.57 31.68
N GLU A 270 7.73 13.56 31.95
CA GLU A 270 7.61 12.23 31.32
C GLU A 270 6.38 11.45 31.83
N LYS A 271 6.02 11.60 33.11
CA LYS A 271 4.78 11.05 33.66
C LYS A 271 3.56 11.81 33.14
N GLN A 272 3.63 13.15 33.02
CA GLN A 272 2.60 13.93 32.34
C GLN A 272 2.39 13.47 30.90
N LYS A 273 3.47 13.19 30.14
CA LYS A 273 3.36 12.76 28.75
C LYS A 273 2.87 11.33 28.61
N LYS A 274 3.23 10.40 29.51
CA LYS A 274 2.72 9.02 29.51
C LYS A 274 1.24 8.94 29.94
N ASP A 275 0.82 9.85 30.81
CA ASP A 275 -0.54 9.91 31.34
C ASP A 275 -1.41 10.93 30.56
N GLN A 276 -0.94 11.43 29.40
CA GLN A 276 -1.70 12.33 28.53
C GLN A 276 -2.86 11.58 27.87
N VAL A 277 -4.06 12.14 28.06
CA VAL A 277 -5.29 11.59 27.51
C VAL A 277 -6.05 12.70 26.79
N PHE A 278 -6.10 12.63 25.46
CA PHE A 278 -6.94 13.51 24.69
C PHE A 278 -8.37 12.96 24.64
N VAL A 279 -9.36 13.76 25.03
CA VAL A 279 -10.77 13.41 24.97
C VAL A 279 -11.42 14.16 23.82
N THR A 280 -11.79 13.44 22.75
CA THR A 280 -12.51 13.98 21.59
C THR A 280 -13.98 13.55 21.61
N TYR A 281 -14.85 14.46 21.18
CA TYR A 281 -16.31 14.32 21.19
C TYR A 281 -16.95 15.24 20.15
N ALA A 282 -18.18 14.96 19.77
CA ALA A 282 -18.94 15.83 18.89
C ALA A 282 -19.65 16.89 19.72
N TRP A 283 -19.49 18.16 19.35
CA TRP A 283 -20.24 19.25 19.97
C TRP A 283 -21.74 19.02 19.71
N ALA A 284 -22.48 18.91 20.81
CA ALA A 284 -23.92 18.69 20.88
C ALA A 284 -24.55 19.76 21.78
N ASP A 285 -25.62 19.42 22.51
CA ASP A 285 -26.23 20.32 23.48
C ASP A 285 -25.32 20.58 24.70
N GLU A 286 -25.65 21.63 25.45
CA GLU A 286 -24.86 22.08 26.60
C GLU A 286 -24.73 20.98 27.67
N ALA A 287 -25.80 20.22 27.90
CA ALA A 287 -25.82 19.14 28.89
C ALA A 287 -24.88 17.98 28.51
N ASP A 288 -24.84 17.59 27.23
CA ASP A 288 -23.94 16.54 26.75
C ASP A 288 -22.49 16.99 26.69
N ASN A 289 -22.23 18.24 26.31
CA ASN A 289 -20.89 18.82 26.37
C ASN A 289 -20.38 18.90 27.83
N ASP A 290 -21.24 19.29 28.77
CA ASP A 290 -20.91 19.37 30.20
C ASP A 290 -20.58 18.00 30.81
N LYS A 291 -21.24 16.92 30.35
CA LYS A 291 -20.86 15.55 30.74
C LYS A 291 -19.43 15.23 30.32
N VAL A 292 -19.04 15.60 29.09
CA VAL A 292 -17.67 15.39 28.61
C VAL A 292 -16.68 16.23 29.41
N HIS A 293 -16.99 17.49 29.70
CA HIS A 293 -16.14 18.35 30.52
C HIS A 293 -15.97 17.81 31.94
N SER A 294 -17.07 17.38 32.57
CA SER A 294 -17.08 16.75 33.88
C SER A 294 -16.25 15.46 33.88
N PHE A 295 -16.39 14.63 32.85
CA PHE A 295 -15.60 13.41 32.67
C PHE A 295 -14.11 13.70 32.47
N THR A 296 -13.76 14.67 31.62
CA THR A 296 -12.37 15.12 31.46
C THR A 296 -11.79 15.58 32.81
N ASN A 297 -12.55 16.37 33.57
CA ASN A 297 -12.13 16.82 34.90
C ASN A 297 -12.00 15.64 35.89
N PHE A 298 -12.92 14.68 35.86
CA PHE A 298 -12.85 13.47 36.66
C PHE A 298 -11.56 12.68 36.40
N LEU A 299 -11.18 12.46 35.15
CA LEU A 299 -9.90 11.80 34.81
C LEU A 299 -8.70 12.54 35.41
N ARG A 300 -8.73 13.88 35.44
CA ARG A 300 -7.70 14.70 36.09
C ARG A 300 -7.67 14.48 37.60
N THR A 301 -8.81 14.36 38.27
CA THR A 301 -8.86 14.00 39.69
C THR A 301 -8.29 12.60 39.99
N LYS A 302 -8.24 11.73 38.99
CA LYS A 302 -7.64 10.38 39.06
C LYS A 302 -6.16 10.35 38.65
N GLY A 303 -5.56 11.51 38.36
CA GLY A 303 -4.13 11.64 38.08
C GLY A 303 -3.75 11.56 36.60
N PHE A 304 -4.71 11.43 35.69
CA PHE A 304 -4.44 11.50 34.25
C PHE A 304 -4.28 12.95 33.80
N HIS A 305 -3.34 13.21 32.90
CA HIS A 305 -3.21 14.52 32.25
C HIS A 305 -4.23 14.61 31.10
N ALA A 306 -5.51 14.62 31.46
CA ALA A 306 -6.62 14.64 30.51
C ALA A 306 -7.00 16.07 30.09
N PHE A 307 -7.33 16.25 28.81
CA PHE A 307 -7.75 17.52 28.24
C PHE A 307 -8.65 17.30 27.01
N ASN A 308 -9.37 18.33 26.60
CA ASN A 308 -10.22 18.34 25.41
C ASN A 308 -10.03 19.65 24.62
N ASP A 309 -10.63 19.70 23.43
CA ASP A 309 -10.56 20.82 22.50
C ASP A 309 -10.95 22.19 23.10
N LYS A 310 -12.02 22.23 23.91
CA LYS A 310 -12.52 23.46 24.54
C LYS A 310 -11.59 23.99 25.63
N MET A 311 -10.93 23.10 26.36
CA MET A 311 -9.88 23.47 27.31
C MET A 311 -8.69 24.12 26.60
N LYS A 312 -8.27 23.57 25.45
CA LYS A 312 -7.15 24.11 24.65
C LYS A 312 -7.49 25.45 23.98
N LEU A 313 -8.72 25.61 23.52
CA LEU A 313 -9.22 26.88 22.99
C LEU A 313 -9.17 28.04 24.00
N GLN A 314 -9.20 27.74 25.30
CA GLN A 314 -9.09 28.76 26.36
C GLN A 314 -7.65 29.18 26.67
N GLU A 315 -6.65 28.43 26.18
CA GLU A 315 -5.23 28.69 26.45
C GLU A 315 -4.61 29.71 25.48
N GLN A 316 -5.22 29.94 24.31
CA GLN A 316 -4.67 30.82 23.27
C GLN A 316 -5.75 31.61 22.52
N THR A 317 -5.52 32.91 22.32
CA THR A 317 -6.51 33.85 21.76
C THR A 317 -6.67 33.79 20.23
N ALA A 318 -5.69 33.24 19.50
CA ALA A 318 -5.67 33.17 18.03
C ALA A 318 -5.13 31.82 17.53
N LEU A 319 -5.76 30.74 18.00
CA LEU A 319 -5.36 29.37 17.72
C LEU A 319 -5.88 28.90 16.35
N ASP A 320 -5.01 28.32 15.52
CA ASP A 320 -5.43 27.50 14.38
C ASP A 320 -6.00 26.19 14.92
N PHE A 321 -7.33 26.13 15.00
CA PHE A 321 -8.06 25.01 15.57
C PHE A 321 -7.76 23.69 14.85
N SER A 322 -7.64 23.73 13.53
CA SER A 322 -7.32 22.55 12.73
C SER A 322 -5.93 22.04 13.10
N LYS A 323 -4.93 22.92 13.09
CA LYS A 323 -3.54 22.55 13.43
C LYS A 323 -3.41 22.02 14.86
N MET A 324 -4.08 22.65 15.83
CA MET A 324 -4.07 22.17 17.22
C MET A 324 -4.70 20.80 17.35
N MET A 325 -5.88 20.59 16.76
CA MET A 325 -6.58 19.31 16.86
C MET A 325 -5.78 18.18 16.19
N TYR A 326 -5.12 18.46 15.06
CA TYR A 326 -4.17 17.54 14.43
C TYR A 326 -2.97 17.22 15.35
N GLN A 327 -2.34 18.22 15.96
CA GLN A 327 -1.19 18.04 16.85
C GLN A 327 -1.55 17.21 18.08
N GLU A 328 -2.61 17.59 18.79
CA GLU A 328 -3.03 16.90 20.02
C GLU A 328 -3.48 15.46 19.77
N PHE A 329 -4.06 15.20 18.59
CA PHE A 329 -4.47 13.87 18.16
C PHE A 329 -3.28 12.93 17.86
N PHE A 330 -2.18 13.45 17.29
CA PHE A 330 -0.97 12.66 17.03
C PHE A 330 -0.07 12.52 18.25
N ASP A 331 0.09 13.59 19.03
CA ASP A 331 1.05 13.66 20.14
C ASP A 331 0.54 12.94 21.41
N SER A 332 -0.77 12.74 21.55
CA SER A 332 -1.37 12.06 22.70
C SER A 332 -1.19 10.54 22.63
N PRO A 333 -0.61 9.88 23.65
CA PRO A 333 -0.47 8.43 23.67
C PRO A 333 -1.80 7.68 23.78
N LYS A 334 -2.80 8.32 24.40
CA LYS A 334 -4.16 7.79 24.55
C LYS A 334 -5.17 8.82 24.06
N VAL A 335 -6.12 8.35 23.24
CA VAL A 335 -7.23 9.15 22.73
C VAL A 335 -8.53 8.46 23.13
N ILE A 336 -9.33 9.13 23.95
CA ILE A 336 -10.69 8.72 24.27
C ILE A 336 -11.63 9.35 23.25
N VAL A 337 -12.40 8.52 22.56
CA VAL A 337 -13.42 8.96 21.60
C VAL A 337 -14.79 8.75 22.25
N VAL A 338 -15.47 9.84 22.60
CA VAL A 338 -16.80 9.80 23.21
C VAL A 338 -17.84 9.66 22.12
N LEU A 339 -18.45 8.47 22.05
CA LEU A 339 -19.46 8.14 21.05
C LEU A 339 -20.84 8.64 21.49
N SER A 340 -21.50 9.35 20.57
CA SER A 340 -22.87 9.84 20.70
C SER A 340 -23.59 9.74 19.35
N LYS A 341 -24.90 9.94 19.33
CA LYS A 341 -25.67 9.98 18.06
C LYS A 341 -25.15 11.07 17.13
N GLU A 342 -24.80 12.23 17.68
CA GLU A 342 -24.27 13.35 16.91
C GLU A 342 -22.86 13.06 16.39
N TYR A 343 -22.03 12.36 17.18
CA TYR A 343 -20.72 11.89 16.73
C TYR A 343 -20.86 10.93 15.54
N LYS A 344 -21.74 9.92 15.65
CA LYS A 344 -22.03 8.99 14.55
C LYS A 344 -22.45 9.72 13.28
N LYS A 345 -23.42 10.63 13.40
CA LYS A 345 -23.96 11.39 12.26
C LYS A 345 -22.86 12.17 11.52
N LYS A 346 -22.04 12.93 12.25
CA LYS A 346 -20.96 13.73 11.66
C LYS A 346 -19.82 12.86 11.12
N ALA A 347 -19.48 11.78 11.81
CA ALA A 347 -18.44 10.84 11.39
C ALA A 347 -18.82 10.12 10.09
N ASP A 348 -20.02 9.52 10.02
CA ASP A 348 -20.49 8.78 8.85
C ASP A 348 -20.69 9.68 7.61
N ALA A 349 -21.06 10.95 7.83
CA ALA A 349 -21.17 11.95 6.77
C ALA A 349 -19.83 12.62 6.40
N PHE A 350 -18.74 12.32 7.13
CA PHE A 350 -17.44 13.01 7.02
C PHE A 350 -17.55 14.54 7.15
N GLU A 351 -18.41 15.03 8.04
CA GLU A 351 -18.71 16.45 8.20
C GLU A 351 -17.96 17.10 9.37
N GLY A 352 -17.44 18.31 9.12
CA GLY A 352 -16.80 19.17 10.12
C GLY A 352 -15.53 18.55 10.75
N GLY A 353 -15.15 19.05 11.93
CA GLY A 353 -13.99 18.54 12.67
C GLY A 353 -14.07 17.05 12.98
N VAL A 354 -15.26 16.56 13.33
CA VAL A 354 -15.52 15.15 13.65
C VAL A 354 -15.26 14.24 12.44
N GLY A 355 -15.66 14.64 11.22
CA GLY A 355 -15.39 13.88 10.01
C GLY A 355 -13.90 13.78 9.69
N VAL A 356 -13.15 14.85 9.94
CA VAL A 356 -11.68 14.89 9.79
C VAL A 356 -11.01 13.96 10.80
N GLU A 357 -11.34 14.09 12.09
CA GLU A 357 -10.84 13.21 13.16
C GLU A 357 -11.17 11.75 12.88
N TYR A 358 -12.42 11.47 12.52
CA TYR A 358 -12.87 10.13 12.20
C TYR A 358 -12.05 9.48 11.09
N ASN A 359 -11.78 10.19 10.00
CA ASN A 359 -10.93 9.71 8.91
C ASN A 359 -9.47 9.47 9.36
N LEU A 360 -8.96 10.26 10.31
CA LEU A 360 -7.63 10.04 10.89
C LEU A 360 -7.61 8.80 11.77
N ILE A 361 -8.62 8.62 12.65
CA ILE A 361 -8.76 7.43 13.49
C ILE A 361 -8.77 6.18 12.61
N LEU A 362 -9.56 6.16 11.53
CA LEU A 362 -9.64 5.01 10.61
C LEU A 362 -8.28 4.60 10.00
N LYS A 363 -7.41 5.57 9.69
CA LYS A 363 -6.07 5.32 9.12
C LYS A 363 -5.05 4.84 10.15
N GLU A 364 -5.29 5.12 11.43
CA GLU A 364 -4.38 4.81 12.54
C GLU A 364 -4.80 3.57 13.35
N LEU A 365 -6.07 3.16 13.30
CA LEU A 365 -6.63 2.11 14.15
C LEU A 365 -5.87 0.78 14.10
N GLU A 366 -5.45 0.35 12.92
CA GLU A 366 -4.65 -0.88 12.73
C GLU A 366 -3.20 -0.70 13.18
N LYS A 367 -2.67 0.53 13.12
CA LYS A 367 -1.27 0.82 13.45
C LYS A 367 -1.07 0.99 14.96
N PHE A 368 -2.08 1.52 15.66
CA PHE A 368 -2.01 1.82 17.09
C PHE A 368 -3.19 1.18 17.85
N PRO A 369 -3.17 -0.15 18.04
CA PRO A 369 -4.32 -0.91 18.57
C PRO A 369 -4.69 -0.58 20.02
N THR A 370 -3.81 0.09 20.77
CA THR A 370 -4.02 0.46 22.19
C THR A 370 -4.20 1.96 22.40
N LYS A 371 -4.09 2.80 21.36
CA LYS A 371 -4.16 4.27 21.45
C LYS A 371 -5.60 4.75 21.60
N TYR A 372 -6.52 4.21 20.81
CA TYR A 372 -7.90 4.66 20.75
C TYR A 372 -8.82 3.87 21.69
N ILE A 373 -9.55 4.59 22.54
CA ILE A 373 -10.50 4.00 23.48
C ILE A 373 -11.88 4.60 23.20
N PHE A 374 -12.78 3.79 22.66
CA PHE A 374 -14.16 4.18 22.40
C PHE A 374 -14.99 4.06 23.67
N VAL A 375 -15.65 5.15 24.06
CA VAL A 375 -16.47 5.19 25.28
C VAL A 375 -17.86 5.76 25.01
N CYS A 376 -18.81 5.41 25.86
CA CYS A 376 -20.11 6.08 25.95
C CYS A 376 -20.54 6.17 27.42
N PHE A 377 -21.32 7.19 27.77
CA PHE A 377 -21.78 7.39 29.17
C PHE A 377 -23.02 6.55 29.52
N ASP A 378 -23.81 6.21 28.52
CA ASP A 378 -24.99 5.36 28.67
C ASP A 378 -24.68 3.90 28.32
N LYS A 379 -25.67 3.02 28.48
CA LYS A 379 -25.60 1.65 27.96
C LYS A 379 -25.31 1.69 26.46
N PHE A 380 -24.32 0.91 26.03
CA PHE A 380 -23.92 0.84 24.64
C PHE A 380 -25.12 0.54 23.72
N ASN A 381 -25.21 1.29 22.64
CA ASN A 381 -26.25 1.17 21.61
C ASN A 381 -25.58 1.39 20.25
N GLU A 382 -25.77 0.49 19.30
CA GLU A 382 -25.13 0.56 17.97
C GLU A 382 -25.42 1.87 17.22
N ASN A 383 -26.52 2.56 17.54
CA ASN A 383 -26.87 3.85 16.95
C ASN A 383 -25.93 5.02 17.31
N ILE A 384 -24.94 4.81 18.17
CA ILE A 384 -23.89 5.80 18.47
C ILE A 384 -22.56 5.45 17.81
N LEU A 385 -22.45 4.28 17.17
CA LEU A 385 -21.21 3.76 16.59
C LEU A 385 -21.13 4.13 15.10
N PRO A 386 -20.13 4.95 14.67
CA PRO A 386 -19.82 5.14 13.26
C PRO A 386 -19.53 3.82 12.53
N ALA A 387 -19.88 3.72 11.25
CA ALA A 387 -19.79 2.47 10.48
C ALA A 387 -18.37 1.88 10.43
N GLY A 388 -17.35 2.73 10.32
CA GLY A 388 -15.94 2.36 10.27
C GLY A 388 -15.35 1.93 11.62
N PHE A 389 -16.10 2.07 12.71
CA PHE A 389 -15.74 1.50 14.02
C PHE A 389 -16.49 0.18 14.30
N ALA A 390 -17.20 -0.39 13.32
CA ALA A 390 -17.83 -1.69 13.45
C ALA A 390 -16.83 -2.77 13.90
N GLY A 391 -17.27 -3.64 14.83
CA GLY A 391 -16.43 -4.67 15.43
C GLY A 391 -15.43 -4.19 16.49
N ARG A 392 -15.33 -2.87 16.76
CA ARG A 392 -14.47 -2.34 17.82
C ARG A 392 -15.17 -2.40 19.17
N PHE A 393 -14.39 -2.70 20.22
CA PHE A 393 -14.90 -2.73 21.58
C PHE A 393 -15.20 -1.32 22.09
N VAL A 394 -16.46 -1.09 22.49
CA VAL A 394 -16.91 0.17 23.12
C VAL A 394 -17.12 -0.04 24.61
N LEU A 395 -16.49 0.82 25.42
CA LEU A 395 -16.62 0.78 26.86
C LEU A 395 -17.76 1.70 27.33
N SER A 396 -18.83 1.10 27.84
CA SER A 396 -19.95 1.80 28.47
C SER A 396 -19.61 2.13 29.91
N LEU A 397 -19.55 3.42 30.27
CA LEU A 397 -19.11 3.93 31.57
C LEU A 397 -20.28 4.05 32.56
N THR A 398 -21.04 2.97 32.71
CA THR A 398 -22.29 2.95 33.52
C THR A 398 -22.09 2.56 34.98
N ASP A 399 -20.94 1.97 35.33
CA ASP A 399 -20.65 1.48 36.68
C ASP A 399 -19.15 1.50 37.03
N GLU A 400 -18.83 1.25 38.30
CA GLU A 400 -17.46 1.27 38.82
C GLU A 400 -16.55 0.17 38.24
N GLY A 401 -17.10 -1.00 37.88
CA GLY A 401 -16.34 -2.07 37.25
C GLY A 401 -15.84 -1.66 35.85
N LYS A 402 -16.69 -0.96 35.10
CA LYS A 402 -16.34 -0.39 33.80
C LYS A 402 -15.33 0.76 33.89
N MET A 403 -15.34 1.52 34.99
CA MET A 403 -14.29 2.50 35.26
C MET A 403 -12.92 1.84 35.48
N ASN A 404 -12.88 0.68 36.15
CA ASN A 404 -11.63 -0.07 36.30
C ASN A 404 -11.09 -0.57 34.94
N ASP A 405 -11.97 -1.04 34.06
CA ASP A 405 -11.61 -1.42 32.68
C ASP A 405 -11.04 -0.23 31.88
N LEU A 406 -11.61 0.98 32.07
CA LEU A 406 -11.09 2.20 31.46
C LEU A 406 -9.67 2.51 31.95
N PHE A 407 -9.45 2.47 33.27
CA PHE A 407 -8.14 2.74 33.86
C PHE A 407 -7.10 1.71 33.45
N ALA A 408 -7.49 0.43 33.32
CA ALA A 408 -6.62 -0.62 32.81
C ALA A 408 -6.19 -0.34 31.36
N LYS A 409 -7.13 0.08 30.50
CA LYS A 409 -6.83 0.45 29.09
C LYS A 409 -5.97 1.71 28.96
N LEU A 410 -6.20 2.72 29.81
CA LEU A 410 -5.38 3.93 29.83
C LEU A 410 -3.94 3.66 30.27
N GLN A 411 -3.73 2.66 31.14
CA GLN A 411 -2.42 2.32 31.70
C GLN A 411 -1.73 1.13 31.00
N ASP A 412 -2.38 0.51 30.00
CA ASP A 412 -1.94 -0.73 29.35
C ASP A 412 -1.70 -1.91 30.33
N VAL A 413 -2.53 -1.99 31.37
CA VAL A 413 -2.49 -3.04 32.39
C VAL A 413 -3.54 -4.11 32.08
N LYS A 414 -3.15 -5.38 32.16
CA LYS A 414 -4.10 -6.50 32.04
C LYS A 414 -4.86 -6.67 33.35
N THR A 415 -6.17 -6.79 33.29
CA THR A 415 -7.03 -7.04 34.47
C THR A 415 -7.06 -8.52 34.89
N LEU A 416 -6.58 -9.42 34.02
CA LEU A 416 -6.53 -10.86 34.27
C LEU A 416 -5.08 -11.34 34.29
N GLU A 417 -4.69 -11.98 35.39
CA GLU A 417 -3.42 -12.68 35.53
C GLU A 417 -3.62 -14.17 35.19
N PHE A 418 -2.82 -14.67 34.25
CA PHE A 418 -2.79 -16.09 33.91
C PHE A 418 -1.59 -16.74 34.61
N SER A 419 -1.76 -17.96 35.10
CA SER A 419 -0.65 -18.73 35.68
C SER A 419 0.46 -18.90 34.63
N PRO A 420 1.73 -18.88 35.04
CA PRO A 420 2.83 -19.21 34.15
C PRO A 420 2.65 -20.63 33.61
N VAL A 421 3.13 -20.87 32.39
CA VAL A 421 3.10 -22.20 31.79
C VAL A 421 3.84 -23.17 32.72
N ALA A 422 3.16 -24.23 33.15
CA ALA A 422 3.74 -25.23 34.03
C ALA A 422 4.97 -25.88 33.36
N SER A 423 6.01 -26.17 34.16
CA SER A 423 7.26 -26.77 33.68
C SER A 423 7.09 -28.22 33.21
N SER A 424 6.01 -28.88 33.62
CA SER A 424 5.64 -30.22 33.17
C SER A 424 4.25 -30.20 32.54
N LYS A 425 4.10 -30.97 31.46
CA LYS A 425 2.80 -31.27 30.88
C LYS A 425 2.09 -32.30 31.76
N PRO A 426 0.75 -32.32 31.80
CA PRO A 426 -0.01 -33.40 32.43
C PRO A 426 0.41 -34.75 31.83
N GLU A 427 0.57 -35.78 32.67
CA GLU A 427 0.84 -37.14 32.18
C GLU A 427 -0.34 -37.66 31.37
N ILE A 428 -0.07 -38.02 30.11
CA ILE A 428 -1.05 -38.62 29.22
C ILE A 428 -0.94 -40.14 29.37
N VAL A 429 -1.97 -40.79 29.90
CA VAL A 429 -2.05 -42.26 29.94
C VAL A 429 -2.37 -42.76 28.53
N SER A 430 -1.32 -43.11 27.77
CA SER A 430 -1.49 -43.67 26.42
C SER A 430 -1.94 -45.14 26.48
N LYS A 431 -3.00 -45.49 25.75
CA LYS A 431 -3.37 -46.88 25.49
C LYS A 431 -2.61 -47.38 24.26
N ARG A 432 -1.78 -48.40 24.43
CA ARG A 432 -0.90 -48.94 23.39
C ARG A 432 -1.73 -49.61 22.28
N VAL A 433 -1.61 -49.13 21.05
CA VAL A 433 -2.05 -49.85 19.84
C VAL A 433 -0.86 -50.68 19.34
N LEU A 434 -1.11 -51.94 18.97
CA LEU A 434 -0.07 -52.86 18.49
C LEU A 434 0.54 -52.37 17.16
N ALA A 435 1.83 -52.65 16.99
CA ALA A 435 2.63 -52.15 15.87
C ALA A 435 2.25 -52.82 14.54
N PHE A 436 2.15 -51.99 13.50
CA PHE A 436 2.16 -52.40 12.10
C PHE A 436 3.62 -52.57 11.64
N GLN A 437 3.94 -53.67 10.95
CA GLN A 437 5.29 -53.98 10.46
C GLN A 437 5.48 -53.49 9.02
N PHE A 438 6.69 -53.01 8.68
CA PHE A 438 7.11 -52.74 7.30
C PHE A 438 8.44 -53.44 7.00
N GLU A 439 8.54 -53.98 5.79
CA GLU A 439 9.80 -54.34 5.12
C GLU A 439 10.57 -53.07 4.75
N ALA A 440 11.90 -53.14 4.85
CA ALA A 440 12.79 -52.02 4.59
C ALA A 440 12.79 -51.64 3.11
N VAL A 441 12.58 -50.35 2.82
CA VAL A 441 12.87 -49.78 1.49
C VAL A 441 14.16 -48.98 1.56
N ASP A 442 15.03 -49.35 0.62
CA ASP A 442 16.38 -48.86 0.37
C ASP A 442 16.40 -47.35 0.11
N VAL A 443 17.23 -46.61 0.87
CA VAL A 443 17.41 -45.16 0.73
C VAL A 443 18.58 -44.91 -0.21
N THR A 444 18.40 -45.27 -1.47
CA THR A 444 19.38 -45.06 -2.54
C THR A 444 18.69 -44.55 -3.80
N ASN A 445 17.91 -43.46 -3.69
CA ASN A 445 17.47 -42.70 -4.88
C ASN A 445 17.20 -41.24 -4.50
N TYR A 446 18.27 -40.50 -4.21
CA TYR A 446 18.29 -39.06 -4.49
C TYR A 446 19.04 -38.92 -5.81
N GLU A 447 18.31 -39.07 -6.92
CA GLU A 447 18.85 -38.78 -8.24
C GLU A 447 19.00 -37.25 -8.36
N GLY A 448 20.24 -36.82 -8.55
CA GLY A 448 20.56 -35.48 -9.03
C GLY A 448 19.91 -35.21 -10.39
N GLU A 449 19.96 -33.95 -10.80
CA GLU A 449 19.49 -33.41 -12.09
C GLU A 449 19.29 -34.48 -13.17
N LYS A 450 18.03 -34.91 -13.34
CA LYS A 450 17.65 -35.70 -14.50
C LYS A 450 17.66 -34.80 -15.73
N ASP A 451 18.32 -35.30 -16.78
CA ASP A 451 18.27 -34.78 -18.13
C ASP A 451 16.82 -34.47 -18.54
N PHE A 452 16.66 -33.38 -19.29
CA PHE A 452 15.38 -32.88 -19.78
C PHE A 452 14.74 -33.89 -20.75
N ASP A 453 13.95 -34.82 -20.24
CA ASP A 453 13.05 -35.63 -21.06
C ASP A 453 12.02 -34.72 -21.76
N ALA A 454 11.67 -35.09 -23.00
CA ALA A 454 10.66 -34.40 -23.79
C ALA A 454 9.33 -34.25 -23.02
N PRO A 455 8.53 -33.20 -23.30
CA PRO A 455 7.26 -32.98 -22.59
C PRO A 455 6.34 -34.19 -22.74
N VAL A 456 5.81 -34.68 -21.60
CA VAL A 456 5.00 -35.91 -21.51
C VAL A 456 3.59 -35.74 -22.15
N TRP A 457 3.16 -34.52 -22.43
CA TRP A 457 1.80 -34.21 -22.89
C TRP A 457 1.67 -34.17 -24.42
N ASP A 458 0.55 -34.69 -24.94
CA ASP A 458 0.13 -34.46 -26.32
C ASP A 458 -0.46 -33.05 -26.47
N VAL A 459 0.40 -32.08 -26.75
CA VAL A 459 0.03 -30.66 -26.82
C VAL A 459 -1.03 -30.37 -27.89
N ASN A 460 -1.00 -31.09 -29.00
CA ASN A 460 -1.94 -30.87 -30.10
C ASN A 460 -3.31 -31.49 -29.80
N GLY A 461 -3.32 -32.68 -29.18
CA GLY A 461 -4.53 -33.29 -28.65
C GLY A 461 -5.19 -32.40 -27.59
N VAL A 462 -4.41 -31.96 -26.59
CA VAL A 462 -4.89 -31.10 -25.51
C VAL A 462 -5.43 -29.76 -26.03
N GLU A 463 -4.79 -29.15 -27.02
CA GLU A 463 -5.30 -27.92 -27.63
C GLU A 463 -6.66 -28.15 -28.32
N THR A 464 -6.80 -29.27 -29.02
CA THR A 464 -8.03 -29.62 -29.75
C THR A 464 -9.17 -29.85 -28.76
N ASP A 465 -8.93 -30.68 -27.74
CA ASP A 465 -9.88 -30.98 -26.68
C ASP A 465 -10.29 -29.71 -25.92
N LEU A 466 -9.32 -28.85 -25.58
CA LEU A 466 -9.59 -27.59 -24.89
C LEU A 466 -10.54 -26.71 -25.71
N LYS A 467 -10.28 -26.53 -27.01
CA LYS A 467 -11.16 -25.72 -27.88
C LYS A 467 -12.57 -26.31 -27.97
N GLU A 468 -12.68 -27.63 -28.11
CA GLU A 468 -13.98 -28.31 -28.14
C GLU A 468 -14.75 -28.10 -26.83
N ILE A 469 -14.10 -28.34 -25.69
CA ILE A 469 -14.71 -28.22 -24.36
C ILE A 469 -15.14 -26.78 -24.07
N LEU A 470 -14.29 -25.79 -24.41
CA LEU A 470 -14.63 -24.37 -24.26
C LEU A 470 -15.84 -23.99 -25.12
N SER A 471 -15.96 -24.54 -26.33
CA SER A 471 -17.13 -24.32 -27.19
C SER A 471 -18.43 -24.93 -26.64
N LYS A 472 -18.34 -26.07 -25.95
CA LYS A 472 -19.48 -26.75 -25.30
C LYS A 472 -19.88 -26.09 -23.99
N GLY A 473 -18.98 -25.40 -23.30
CA GLY A 473 -19.25 -24.83 -21.98
C GLY A 473 -19.25 -25.84 -20.83
N SER A 474 -18.68 -27.05 -21.02
CA SER A 474 -18.76 -28.15 -20.05
C SER A 474 -17.70 -28.02 -18.94
N LEU A 475 -18.13 -27.64 -17.73
CA LEU A 475 -17.25 -27.58 -16.55
C LEU A 475 -16.66 -28.95 -16.16
N PRO A 476 -17.43 -30.06 -16.15
CA PRO A 476 -16.88 -31.38 -15.84
C PRO A 476 -15.82 -31.84 -16.85
N GLU A 477 -16.03 -31.64 -18.16
CA GLU A 477 -15.04 -31.98 -19.17
C GLU A 477 -13.78 -31.12 -19.03
N LEU A 478 -13.93 -29.81 -18.77
CA LEU A 478 -12.79 -28.92 -18.52
C LEU A 478 -11.97 -29.37 -17.31
N LYS A 479 -12.64 -29.72 -16.20
CA LYS A 479 -11.97 -30.25 -15.01
C LYS A 479 -11.20 -31.53 -15.34
N GLY A 480 -11.81 -32.47 -16.06
CA GLY A 480 -11.16 -33.72 -16.47
C GLY A 480 -9.91 -33.50 -17.34
N LEU A 481 -9.98 -32.57 -18.29
CA LEU A 481 -8.84 -32.19 -19.12
C LEU A 481 -7.70 -31.60 -18.28
N ILE A 482 -8.02 -30.66 -17.39
CA ILE A 482 -7.04 -30.01 -16.51
C ILE A 482 -6.41 -30.99 -15.53
N GLN A 483 -7.21 -31.91 -14.96
CA GLN A 483 -6.70 -32.94 -14.05
C GLN A 483 -5.66 -33.85 -14.72
N SER A 484 -5.87 -34.15 -16.01
CA SER A 484 -4.97 -35.00 -16.78
C SER A 484 -3.73 -34.26 -17.32
N ASN A 485 -3.67 -32.93 -17.18
CA ASN A 485 -2.66 -32.08 -17.82
C ASN A 485 -2.27 -30.90 -16.91
N SER A 486 -1.39 -31.15 -15.94
CA SER A 486 -1.00 -30.16 -14.92
C SER A 486 -0.35 -28.90 -15.51
N PHE A 487 0.27 -29.00 -16.69
CA PHE A 487 0.91 -27.87 -17.37
C PHE A 487 -0.08 -26.74 -17.69
N LEU A 488 -1.38 -27.03 -17.77
CA LEU A 488 -2.43 -26.03 -18.00
C LEU A 488 -2.48 -24.97 -16.88
N PHE A 489 -1.90 -25.23 -15.71
CA PHE A 489 -1.76 -24.22 -14.66
C PHE A 489 -0.61 -23.24 -14.88
N TYR A 490 0.25 -23.43 -15.90
CA TYR A 490 1.48 -22.64 -16.07
C TYR A 490 1.26 -21.13 -16.05
N ASP A 491 0.24 -20.60 -16.73
CA ASP A 491 -0.08 -19.15 -16.70
C ASP A 491 -0.61 -18.69 -15.32
N THR A 492 -1.36 -19.55 -14.62
CA THR A 492 -1.92 -19.24 -13.28
C THR A 492 -0.92 -19.43 -12.14
N TYR A 493 0.14 -20.20 -12.36
CA TYR A 493 1.15 -20.53 -11.36
C TYR A 493 2.23 -19.44 -11.32
N GLU A 494 2.39 -18.75 -10.19
CA GLU A 494 3.38 -17.66 -10.11
C GLU A 494 4.82 -18.17 -10.03
N ARG A 495 5.06 -19.19 -9.21
CA ARG A 495 6.40 -19.75 -8.96
C ARG A 495 6.70 -20.93 -9.87
N LYS A 496 6.74 -20.69 -11.18
CA LYS A 496 6.93 -21.70 -12.23
C LYS A 496 8.17 -22.59 -12.02
N ALA A 497 9.28 -21.98 -11.61
CA ALA A 497 10.55 -22.70 -11.39
C ALA A 497 10.57 -23.56 -10.12
N THR A 498 9.59 -23.40 -9.23
CA THR A 498 9.42 -24.22 -8.02
C THR A 498 8.01 -24.80 -7.94
N ALA A 499 7.40 -25.10 -9.10
CA ALA A 499 6.06 -25.65 -9.12
C ALA A 499 6.01 -27.00 -8.38
N MET A 500 4.98 -27.14 -7.53
CA MET A 500 4.70 -28.29 -6.68
C MET A 500 3.51 -29.07 -7.25
N PRO A 501 3.25 -30.31 -6.77
CA PRO A 501 2.07 -31.05 -7.15
C PRO A 501 0.79 -30.24 -6.92
N ILE A 502 -0.14 -30.35 -7.86
CA ILE A 502 -1.46 -29.71 -7.79
C ILE A 502 -2.46 -30.79 -7.40
N PHE A 503 -3.27 -30.47 -6.40
CA PHE A 503 -4.32 -31.36 -5.92
C PHE A 503 -5.69 -30.88 -6.37
N HIS A 504 -6.67 -31.78 -6.44
CA HIS A 504 -8.04 -31.46 -6.87
C HIS A 504 -9.11 -32.00 -5.93
N ASP A 505 -10.30 -31.41 -6.00
CA ASP A 505 -11.49 -31.78 -5.24
C ASP A 505 -11.28 -31.76 -3.71
N LEU A 506 -10.82 -30.62 -3.18
CA LEU A 506 -10.66 -30.41 -1.74
C LEU A 506 -11.99 -30.02 -1.11
N GLY A 507 -12.52 -30.85 -0.22
CA GLY A 507 -13.74 -30.55 0.55
C GLY A 507 -13.49 -29.53 1.67
N LEU A 508 -14.27 -28.44 1.70
CA LEU A 508 -14.17 -27.34 2.65
C LEU A 508 -15.56 -26.89 3.10
N ASN A 509 -15.94 -27.15 4.35
CA ASN A 509 -17.18 -26.63 4.95
C ASN A 509 -18.45 -26.77 4.08
N GLY A 510 -18.70 -27.95 3.52
CA GLY A 510 -19.85 -28.20 2.64
C GLY A 510 -19.69 -27.73 1.19
N HIS A 511 -18.57 -27.10 0.87
CA HIS A 511 -18.16 -26.71 -0.48
C HIS A 511 -16.96 -27.54 -0.97
N THR A 512 -16.63 -27.38 -2.25
CA THR A 512 -15.46 -28.04 -2.86
C THR A 512 -14.61 -26.99 -3.54
N CYS A 513 -13.34 -26.92 -3.14
CA CYS A 513 -12.30 -26.22 -3.86
C CYS A 513 -11.79 -27.12 -4.98
N ASP A 514 -11.78 -26.60 -6.21
CA ASP A 514 -11.53 -27.41 -7.40
C ASP A 514 -10.06 -27.82 -7.49
N PHE A 515 -9.14 -26.89 -7.20
CA PHE A 515 -7.71 -27.16 -7.24
C PHE A 515 -6.95 -26.42 -6.14
N VAL A 516 -5.89 -27.05 -5.63
CA VAL A 516 -5.08 -26.50 -4.55
C VAL A 516 -3.62 -26.90 -4.67
N TRP A 517 -2.69 -26.00 -4.37
CA TRP A 517 -1.25 -26.30 -4.37
C TRP A 517 -0.47 -25.44 -3.38
N LEU A 518 0.78 -25.83 -3.15
CA LEU A 518 1.70 -25.15 -2.25
C LEU A 518 2.69 -24.26 -3.02
N ASN A 519 2.85 -23.03 -2.59
CA ASN A 519 3.98 -22.16 -2.89
C ASN A 519 4.94 -22.15 -1.69
N ASP A 520 6.10 -22.79 -1.84
CA ASP A 520 7.15 -22.83 -0.82
C ASP A 520 8.03 -21.57 -0.89
N SER A 521 8.03 -20.78 0.19
CA SER A 521 8.80 -19.54 0.24
C SER A 521 9.57 -19.39 1.54
N SER A 522 10.59 -18.53 1.55
CA SER A 522 11.31 -18.17 2.78
C SER A 522 10.41 -17.46 3.80
N SER A 523 9.31 -16.86 3.36
CA SER A 523 8.30 -16.22 4.21
C SER A 523 7.29 -17.20 4.82
N GLY A 524 7.35 -18.49 4.47
CA GLY A 524 6.42 -19.51 4.95
C GLY A 524 5.56 -20.14 3.85
N PRO A 525 4.87 -21.25 4.16
CA PRO A 525 4.00 -21.97 3.23
C PRO A 525 2.80 -21.11 2.85
N GLU A 526 2.64 -20.84 1.56
CA GLU A 526 1.45 -20.22 0.99
C GLU A 526 0.64 -21.26 0.23
N TRP A 527 -0.59 -21.52 0.66
CA TRP A 527 -1.48 -22.44 -0.06
C TRP A 527 -2.38 -21.65 -1.00
N VAL A 528 -2.36 -22.04 -2.27
CA VAL A 528 -3.17 -21.42 -3.32
C VAL A 528 -4.37 -22.30 -3.60
N LEU A 529 -5.57 -21.74 -3.46
CA LEU A 529 -6.85 -22.39 -3.70
C LEU A 529 -7.51 -21.77 -4.92
N LEU A 530 -7.98 -22.61 -5.83
CA LEU A 530 -8.56 -22.21 -7.10
C LEU A 530 -9.95 -22.79 -7.27
N LYS A 531 -10.88 -21.94 -7.70
CA LYS A 531 -12.23 -22.30 -8.12
C LYS A 531 -12.43 -22.02 -9.61
N LEU A 532 -13.12 -22.91 -10.30
CA LEU A 532 -13.51 -22.80 -11.71
C LEU A 532 -15.02 -22.62 -11.81
N LEU A 533 -15.44 -21.68 -12.65
CA LEU A 533 -16.82 -21.63 -13.15
C LEU A 533 -16.90 -22.18 -14.57
N SER A 534 -18.13 -22.44 -15.04
CA SER A 534 -18.34 -22.95 -16.39
C SER A 534 -17.74 -22.01 -17.44
N PRO A 535 -17.13 -22.55 -18.52
CA PRO A 535 -16.72 -21.73 -19.67
C PRO A 535 -17.86 -20.91 -20.27
N SER A 536 -19.11 -21.36 -20.09
CA SER A 536 -20.30 -20.66 -20.59
C SER A 536 -20.85 -19.59 -19.65
N THR A 537 -20.28 -19.45 -18.44
CA THR A 537 -20.68 -18.40 -17.49
C THR A 537 -20.37 -17.03 -18.07
N LYS A 538 -21.41 -16.28 -18.42
CA LYS A 538 -21.29 -14.88 -18.86
C LYS A 538 -20.81 -14.02 -17.70
N VAL A 539 -19.82 -13.15 -17.94
CA VAL A 539 -19.31 -12.25 -16.90
C VAL A 539 -20.31 -11.16 -16.55
N LEU A 540 -20.98 -10.61 -17.55
CA LEU A 540 -22.03 -9.61 -17.39
C LEU A 540 -23.38 -10.18 -17.83
N ASN A 541 -24.43 -9.78 -17.12
CA ASN A 541 -25.81 -9.97 -17.50
C ASN A 541 -26.20 -8.98 -18.62
N GLU A 542 -27.38 -9.17 -19.20
CA GLU A 542 -27.92 -8.29 -20.25
C GLU A 542 -28.09 -6.83 -19.78
N ASP A 543 -28.25 -6.62 -18.48
CA ASP A 543 -28.35 -5.30 -17.83
C ASP A 543 -26.98 -4.69 -17.47
N ALA A 544 -25.89 -5.25 -18.00
CA ALA A 544 -24.50 -4.85 -17.78
C ALA A 544 -23.96 -5.04 -16.35
N ARG A 545 -24.71 -5.67 -15.43
CA ARG A 545 -24.23 -5.99 -14.08
C ARG A 545 -23.45 -7.32 -14.07
N ILE A 546 -22.56 -7.47 -13.09
CA ILE A 546 -21.84 -8.73 -12.87
C ILE A 546 -22.82 -9.87 -12.62
N ASN A 547 -22.57 -11.00 -13.29
CA ASN A 547 -23.35 -12.20 -13.11
C ASN A 547 -23.30 -12.65 -11.65
N PHE A 548 -24.47 -12.90 -11.07
CA PHE A 548 -24.61 -13.28 -9.68
C PHE A 548 -23.87 -14.58 -9.33
N GLU A 549 -23.70 -15.50 -10.28
CA GLU A 549 -22.90 -16.72 -10.10
C GLU A 549 -21.43 -16.40 -9.75
N ILE A 550 -20.87 -15.34 -10.34
CA ILE A 550 -19.50 -14.89 -10.06
C ILE A 550 -19.42 -14.29 -8.66
N THR A 551 -20.41 -13.48 -8.28
CA THR A 551 -20.50 -12.91 -6.94
C THR A 551 -20.61 -14.02 -5.89
N LEU A 552 -21.47 -15.02 -6.11
CA LEU A 552 -21.61 -16.18 -5.24
C LEU A 552 -20.30 -16.96 -5.11
N ALA A 553 -19.58 -17.17 -6.22
CA ALA A 553 -18.30 -17.87 -6.18
C ALA A 553 -17.23 -17.11 -5.39
N VAL A 554 -17.22 -15.77 -5.47
CA VAL A 554 -16.33 -14.94 -4.64
C VAL A 554 -16.70 -15.04 -3.15
N GLU A 555 -17.98 -14.96 -2.81
CA GLU A 555 -18.43 -15.12 -1.41
C GLU A 555 -18.14 -16.52 -0.87
N GLU A 556 -18.30 -17.56 -1.68
CA GLU A 556 -17.90 -18.92 -1.30
C GLU A 556 -16.40 -19.00 -1.00
N ILE A 557 -15.56 -18.42 -1.87
CA ILE A 557 -14.11 -18.38 -1.65
C ILE A 557 -13.75 -17.63 -0.37
N LYS A 558 -14.38 -16.48 -0.10
CA LYS A 558 -14.17 -15.72 1.15
C LYS A 558 -14.53 -16.56 2.38
N SER A 559 -15.61 -17.34 2.30
CA SER A 559 -16.01 -18.23 3.39
C SER A 559 -14.95 -19.29 3.73
N TRP A 560 -14.07 -19.66 2.79
CA TRP A 560 -12.96 -20.56 3.07
C TRP A 560 -11.91 -19.91 3.97
N GLU A 561 -11.62 -18.62 3.77
CA GLU A 561 -10.68 -17.87 4.62
C GLU A 561 -11.21 -17.73 6.04
N GLU A 562 -12.49 -17.40 6.18
CA GLU A 562 -13.18 -17.38 7.48
C GLU A 562 -13.14 -18.76 8.14
N TYR A 563 -13.45 -19.82 7.37
CA TYR A 563 -13.39 -21.19 7.85
C TYR A 563 -12.00 -21.58 8.37
N PHE A 564 -10.93 -21.24 7.64
CA PHE A 564 -9.57 -21.52 8.07
C PHE A 564 -9.15 -20.74 9.30
N THR A 565 -9.62 -19.50 9.43
CA THR A 565 -9.38 -18.65 10.60
C THR A 565 -10.04 -19.24 11.85
N ASP A 566 -11.27 -19.72 11.72
CA ASP A 566 -12.03 -20.31 12.82
C ASP A 566 -11.59 -21.75 13.16
N ASN A 567 -10.98 -22.46 12.20
CA ASN A 567 -10.61 -23.87 12.32
C ASN A 567 -9.11 -24.13 12.11
N PRO A 568 -8.21 -23.56 12.93
CA PRO A 568 -6.75 -23.69 12.75
C PRO A 568 -6.24 -25.14 12.88
N ASN A 569 -6.96 -25.99 13.62
CA ASN A 569 -6.64 -27.42 13.71
C ASN A 569 -6.92 -28.16 12.39
N GLU A 570 -7.98 -27.79 11.68
CA GLU A 570 -8.25 -28.33 10.35
C GLU A 570 -7.21 -27.86 9.34
N VAL A 571 -6.80 -26.59 9.41
CA VAL A 571 -5.69 -26.07 8.60
C VAL A 571 -4.43 -26.92 8.81
N LYS A 572 -4.05 -27.22 10.06
CA LYS A 572 -2.90 -28.09 10.36
C LYS A 572 -3.10 -29.53 9.87
N LYS A 573 -4.32 -30.05 9.91
CA LYS A 573 -4.64 -31.41 9.46
C LYS A 573 -4.58 -31.52 7.93
N ILE A 574 -5.21 -30.60 7.22
CA ILE A 574 -5.31 -30.61 5.77
C ILE A 574 -3.97 -30.19 5.16
N PHE A 575 -3.43 -29.05 5.58
CA PHE A 575 -2.30 -28.39 4.92
C PHE A 575 -0.95 -28.58 5.62
N GLY A 576 -0.94 -29.17 6.82
CA GLY A 576 0.26 -29.29 7.66
C GLY A 576 0.61 -27.97 8.35
N ALA A 577 0.92 -26.94 7.55
CA ALA A 577 1.15 -25.56 7.98
C ALA A 577 0.76 -24.59 6.85
N ALA A 578 0.25 -23.41 7.23
CA ALA A 578 -0.08 -22.32 6.31
C ALA A 578 0.23 -20.99 6.98
N THR A 579 1.05 -20.15 6.33
CA THR A 579 1.32 -18.77 6.76
C THR A 579 0.33 -17.79 6.13
N LYS A 580 -0.11 -18.10 4.90
CA LYS A 580 -1.12 -17.33 4.18
C LYS A 580 -1.82 -18.22 3.17
N PHE A 581 -3.03 -17.81 2.81
CA PHE A 581 -3.77 -18.38 1.70
C PHE A 581 -3.83 -17.39 0.55
N LYS A 582 -3.99 -17.95 -0.63
CA LYS A 582 -4.20 -17.18 -1.85
C LYS A 582 -5.34 -17.79 -2.63
N PHE A 583 -6.26 -16.96 -3.09
CA PHE A 583 -7.46 -17.43 -3.75
C PHE A 583 -7.52 -16.99 -5.20
N ILE A 584 -7.91 -17.92 -6.08
CA ILE A 584 -8.05 -17.68 -7.51
C ILE A 584 -9.44 -18.12 -7.96
N LEU A 585 -10.15 -17.25 -8.68
CA LEU A 585 -11.37 -17.59 -9.40
C LEU A 585 -11.09 -17.54 -10.90
N VAL A 586 -11.31 -18.65 -11.60
CA VAL A 586 -11.19 -18.70 -13.06
C VAL A 586 -12.58 -18.70 -13.70
N VAL A 587 -12.88 -17.65 -14.45
CA VAL A 587 -14.19 -17.46 -15.10
C VAL A 587 -14.10 -16.47 -16.26
N GLY A 588 -14.91 -16.70 -17.29
CA GLY A 588 -15.05 -15.80 -18.43
C GLY A 588 -13.81 -15.77 -19.34
N SER A 589 -13.97 -15.18 -20.51
CA SER A 589 -12.88 -14.93 -21.45
C SER A 589 -12.08 -13.69 -21.05
N ALA A 590 -10.86 -13.58 -21.59
CA ALA A 590 -10.03 -12.40 -21.45
C ALA A 590 -10.73 -11.18 -22.05
N GLN A 591 -11.56 -11.35 -23.08
CA GLN A 591 -12.31 -10.26 -23.67
C GLN A 591 -13.40 -9.75 -22.73
N ASP A 592 -14.08 -10.65 -22.01
CA ASP A 592 -15.12 -10.28 -21.04
C ASP A 592 -14.59 -9.38 -19.92
N TRP A 593 -13.30 -9.47 -19.60
CA TRP A 593 -12.66 -8.69 -18.54
C TRP A 593 -11.93 -7.42 -19.00
N LYS A 594 -11.88 -7.12 -20.31
CA LYS A 594 -11.01 -6.04 -20.84
C LYS A 594 -11.57 -4.63 -20.72
N GLU A 595 -12.89 -4.45 -20.68
CA GLU A 595 -13.49 -3.11 -20.80
C GLU A 595 -14.72 -2.92 -19.88
N GLY A 596 -15.06 -1.66 -19.59
CA GLY A 596 -16.31 -1.29 -18.96
C GLY A 596 -16.45 -1.69 -17.48
N GLU A 597 -17.63 -2.19 -17.12
CA GLU A 597 -18.03 -2.52 -15.75
C GLU A 597 -17.31 -3.75 -15.21
N ALA A 598 -17.11 -4.78 -16.04
CA ALA A 598 -16.41 -6.01 -15.66
C ALA A 598 -14.96 -5.75 -15.21
N SER A 599 -14.22 -4.92 -15.95
CA SER A 599 -12.84 -4.56 -15.60
C SER A 599 -12.77 -3.79 -14.27
N ARG A 600 -13.64 -2.79 -14.09
CA ARG A 600 -13.71 -2.00 -12.85
C ARG A 600 -14.09 -2.87 -11.65
N TRP A 601 -15.08 -3.75 -11.81
CA TRP A 601 -15.50 -4.65 -10.76
C TRP A 601 -14.39 -5.63 -10.40
N ARG A 602 -13.70 -6.21 -11.39
CA ARG A 602 -12.57 -7.13 -11.14
C ARG A 602 -11.45 -6.47 -10.33
N ILE A 603 -11.03 -5.25 -10.70
CA ILE A 603 -9.99 -4.51 -9.96
C ILE A 603 -10.43 -4.25 -8.52
N LYS A 604 -11.66 -3.74 -8.37
CA LYS A 604 -12.23 -3.44 -7.05
C LYS A 604 -12.34 -4.72 -6.20
N ASN A 605 -12.86 -5.80 -6.77
CA ASN A 605 -13.01 -7.08 -6.07
C ASN A 605 -11.65 -7.67 -5.67
N GLU A 606 -10.65 -7.66 -6.55
CA GLU A 606 -9.30 -8.15 -6.22
C GLU A 606 -8.68 -7.35 -5.05
N GLN A 607 -8.96 -6.04 -4.96
CA GLN A 607 -8.50 -5.18 -3.86
C GLN A 607 -9.25 -5.41 -2.54
N GLU A 608 -10.57 -5.61 -2.61
CA GLU A 608 -11.43 -5.74 -1.42
C GLU A 608 -11.46 -7.16 -0.85
N SER A 609 -11.47 -8.18 -1.72
CA SER A 609 -11.62 -9.59 -1.32
C SER A 609 -10.31 -10.38 -1.30
N GLY A 610 -9.25 -9.88 -1.95
CA GLY A 610 -8.04 -10.65 -2.18
C GLY A 610 -8.18 -11.82 -3.15
N VAL A 611 -9.38 -12.07 -3.71
CA VAL A 611 -9.64 -13.14 -4.69
C VAL A 611 -9.19 -12.72 -6.08
N LEU A 612 -8.14 -13.36 -6.59
CA LEU A 612 -7.60 -13.10 -7.92
C LEU A 612 -8.48 -13.68 -9.01
N ILE A 613 -9.00 -12.85 -9.89
CA ILE A 613 -9.79 -13.32 -11.03
C ILE A 613 -8.85 -13.61 -12.19
N ARG A 614 -9.04 -14.74 -12.86
CA ARG A 614 -8.31 -15.12 -14.08
C ARG A 614 -9.32 -15.54 -15.15
N SER A 615 -8.98 -15.27 -16.40
CA SER A 615 -9.80 -15.69 -17.53
C SER A 615 -9.48 -17.13 -17.91
N ILE A 616 -10.43 -17.81 -18.53
CA ILE A 616 -10.24 -19.17 -19.05
C ILE A 616 -9.13 -19.27 -20.10
N ASN A 617 -8.83 -18.16 -20.79
CA ASN A 617 -7.71 -18.07 -21.74
C ASN A 617 -6.33 -18.29 -21.08
N SER A 618 -6.23 -18.34 -19.75
CA SER A 618 -5.00 -18.76 -19.06
C SER A 618 -4.61 -20.20 -19.41
N PHE A 619 -5.58 -21.08 -19.69
CA PHE A 619 -5.31 -22.45 -20.15
C PHE A 619 -4.75 -22.47 -21.57
N GLU A 620 -5.32 -21.68 -22.49
CA GLU A 620 -4.81 -21.53 -23.86
C GLU A 620 -3.39 -20.96 -23.88
N LYS A 621 -3.10 -19.94 -23.06
CA LYS A 621 -1.75 -19.40 -22.91
C LYS A 621 -0.74 -20.43 -22.40
N SER A 622 -1.19 -21.39 -21.60
CA SER A 622 -0.33 -22.47 -21.11
C SER A 622 -0.01 -23.48 -22.21
N VAL A 623 -0.96 -23.74 -23.12
CA VAL A 623 -0.72 -24.47 -24.37
C VAL A 623 0.30 -23.73 -25.25
N ASP A 624 0.10 -22.43 -25.47
CA ASP A 624 1.05 -21.61 -26.24
C ASP A 624 2.46 -21.60 -25.63
N ALA A 625 2.55 -21.55 -24.31
CA ALA A 625 3.81 -21.61 -23.59
C ALA A 625 4.52 -22.95 -23.81
N LEU A 626 3.80 -24.07 -23.74
CA LEU A 626 4.37 -25.40 -23.98
C LEU A 626 4.85 -25.57 -25.42
N LYS A 627 4.14 -25.00 -26.41
CA LYS A 627 4.57 -25.01 -27.81
C LYS A 627 5.80 -24.14 -28.06
N SER A 628 5.87 -22.98 -27.43
CA SER A 628 6.88 -21.96 -27.73
C SER A 628 8.16 -22.13 -26.90
N HIS A 629 8.02 -22.59 -25.66
CA HIS A 629 9.10 -22.70 -24.66
C HIS A 629 8.89 -23.93 -23.77
N PRO A 630 8.96 -25.16 -24.33
CA PRO A 630 8.68 -26.39 -23.58
C PRO A 630 9.62 -26.60 -22.38
N ASP A 631 10.85 -26.12 -22.48
CA ASP A 631 11.86 -26.11 -21.43
C ASP A 631 11.41 -25.34 -20.18
N ALA A 632 10.58 -24.29 -20.34
CA ALA A 632 10.09 -23.51 -19.22
C ALA A 632 9.08 -24.28 -18.33
N LEU A 633 8.53 -25.40 -18.81
CA LEU A 633 7.53 -26.20 -18.09
C LEU A 633 8.13 -27.45 -17.41
N TYR A 634 9.46 -27.59 -17.37
CA TYR A 634 10.14 -28.76 -16.83
C TYR A 634 9.67 -29.17 -15.41
N ARG A 635 9.32 -28.21 -14.55
CA ARG A 635 8.80 -28.51 -13.20
C ARG A 635 7.43 -29.17 -13.21
N PHE A 636 6.56 -28.80 -14.15
CA PHE A 636 5.27 -29.45 -14.32
C PHE A 636 5.44 -30.88 -14.85
N ASN A 637 6.54 -31.17 -15.57
CA ASN A 637 6.82 -32.50 -16.09
C ASN A 637 7.11 -33.52 -14.98
N ASN A 638 7.59 -33.06 -13.82
CA ASN A 638 7.76 -33.90 -12.63
C ASN A 638 6.42 -34.38 -12.05
N TYR A 639 5.33 -33.67 -12.35
CA TYR A 639 3.98 -33.92 -11.86
C TYR A 639 2.97 -33.75 -13.00
N PRO A 640 2.97 -34.63 -14.02
CA PRO A 640 2.29 -34.39 -15.29
C PRO A 640 0.76 -34.34 -15.17
N THR A 641 0.20 -34.95 -14.12
CA THR A 641 -1.23 -34.92 -13.78
C THR A 641 -1.42 -34.32 -12.39
N THR A 642 -2.64 -33.87 -12.09
CA THR A 642 -3.02 -33.50 -10.72
C THR A 642 -3.28 -34.76 -9.89
N SER A 643 -3.39 -34.60 -8.56
CA SER A 643 -3.69 -35.68 -7.61
C SER A 643 -4.93 -35.37 -6.77
N ASN A 644 -5.65 -36.38 -6.28
CA ASN A 644 -6.80 -36.12 -5.42
C ASN A 644 -6.36 -35.47 -4.09
N SER A 645 -7.25 -34.67 -3.49
CA SER A 645 -6.98 -33.95 -2.24
C SER A 645 -6.62 -34.86 -1.05
N ASP A 646 -6.99 -36.14 -1.09
CA ASP A 646 -6.58 -37.15 -0.11
C ASP A 646 -5.05 -37.36 -0.03
N GLN A 647 -4.32 -37.02 -1.10
CA GLN A 647 -2.86 -37.12 -1.14
C GLN A 647 -2.15 -35.92 -0.50
N ILE A 648 -2.85 -34.83 -0.17
CA ILE A 648 -2.24 -33.61 0.38
C ILE A 648 -1.50 -33.94 1.69
N GLU A 649 -2.13 -34.70 2.59
CA GLU A 649 -1.53 -35.08 3.87
C GLU A 649 -0.25 -35.90 3.69
N LYS A 650 -0.29 -36.87 2.77
CA LYS A 650 0.89 -37.68 2.43
C LYS A 650 1.99 -36.81 1.82
N PHE A 651 1.63 -35.83 0.98
CA PHE A 651 2.59 -34.93 0.36
C PHE A 651 3.34 -34.09 1.40
N TRP A 652 2.64 -33.31 2.23
CA TRP A 652 3.34 -32.42 3.15
C TRP A 652 4.08 -33.17 4.26
N LYS A 653 3.64 -34.39 4.64
CA LYS A 653 4.38 -35.25 5.59
C LYS A 653 5.74 -35.69 5.07
N ASN A 654 5.89 -35.79 3.75
CA ASN A 654 7.13 -36.23 3.10
C ASN A 654 7.94 -35.06 2.52
N TYR A 655 7.56 -33.82 2.86
CA TYR A 655 8.22 -32.63 2.33
C TYR A 655 8.96 -31.89 3.46
N PRO A 656 10.31 -32.02 3.58
CA PRO A 656 11.09 -31.52 4.72
C PRO A 656 10.92 -30.02 5.02
N TYR A 657 10.59 -29.23 4.00
CA TYR A 657 10.24 -27.83 4.17
C TYR A 657 9.11 -27.62 5.18
N MET A 658 8.09 -28.48 5.16
CA MET A 658 6.91 -28.40 6.03
C MET A 658 7.22 -28.74 7.48
N ASP A 659 8.19 -29.61 7.76
CA ASP A 659 8.55 -29.99 9.13
C ASP A 659 8.98 -28.79 9.97
N LYS A 660 9.76 -27.88 9.38
CA LYS A 660 10.18 -26.64 10.04
C LYS A 660 8.97 -25.77 10.42
N TRP A 661 8.02 -25.60 9.51
CA TRP A 661 6.88 -24.70 9.69
C TRP A 661 5.79 -25.29 10.59
N ARG A 662 5.74 -26.61 10.76
CA ARG A 662 4.83 -27.28 11.69
C ARG A 662 5.28 -27.16 13.15
N MET A 663 6.56 -26.87 13.38
CA MET A 663 7.12 -26.66 14.73
C MET A 663 7.02 -25.22 15.21
N LEU A 664 6.73 -24.28 14.30
CA LEU A 664 6.44 -22.87 14.57
C LEU A 664 4.93 -22.68 14.75
#